data_AF-A0AA44VNK7-F1
#
_entry.id   AF-A0AA44VNK7-F1
#
_cell.length_a   1.000
_cell.length_b   1.000
_cell.length_c   1.000
_cell.angle_alpha   90.00
_cell.angle_beta   90.00
_cell.angle_gamma   90.00
#
_symmetry.space_group_name_H-M   'P 1'
#
loop_
_entity.id
_entity.type
_entity.pdbx_description
1 polymer ?
#
loop_
_entity_poly.entity_id
_entity_poly.type
_entity_poly.pdbx_seq_one_letter_code
_entity_poly.pdbx_strand_id
1 'polypeptide(L)'
;MTEADNTQKLKGIKFNTLVTELKQAEISAMFSMPRTHNNEQAFLAYKTGINTLNSLIQNSDIEIDSFFFYQKIGNYNRFNAEQFARGHSSQLYKEFSIASDKLKLDATIKTEDSKINARKKFQQSVEFFYYLTNVNTMSDISIDMFKQFILPLRTEEDRWHKDTDSHTQKALRGMARCLDNHFNCTDFVKCVEVQRSDTKAKTKDLFAKPDKHLKKWVDSWLEFLDAKNAFSTKEFRDAATKMRDFLEVTYASDCKSPFPDEPLLYFSKYRNEEFYEWLNDLNKNDKLSSKVLIRTISAMNLYGNWFIDTYMSDTDEEGELATLGYPLLSNHRISQVVELHGSADNGEIKLSESSKPCPPLWMVLKLKEILTENDYEWPKSITSQYNDSITDKNGDPVWIPVITYLYLVMLEIPLRKIQVLRLDSGEGDVWKYDAKSDCWVKNDHQLANYWKNTGAKVHNRGVFRRKMINGVLSPQFALYINSNKTADKSVGFSEKSGYEIPWKNDTVIKYLDELMTWQQKYNPATAPVSYKDIPNSIFEGEPSKKVLESIPDRFYLFRSAKDIKNGNRQMPPTIRMLHEFWVKLMDELERRLHDEGVDCQIIISRNKNTNAPQQALYTPHGLRLAGLTSLAQQGVPIEVLSKVVAGHKNILMTIYYQKFHPSHISEVLNDASRDLELQYQKSFQRWLKEATWDQVAKYAAFNSEDAIDGALSDASRCTASLWGSTNLGLCPYNGTRCKDGGACVRKNGKGNNIYLPIEDKNCVMCRHLITGLPWLTELWVHGNALLIKSEKVSRELDECLQEVQILKVKRKNLMRDNQEVSPQLVTKIKKSQTLHEKKSVELDNVFSELHATHNLIENVKKLPKAPLFDENGNQSNNLPALLMDYDSEFEVDYIETPNNFQSLDFVIQASRFYKHEKNEAFEREREMFMDTILLRSGYEPLMLMNLTPEERQQSADALAKFLVTKVDAETLQLLKDGRTQLSELGIEQEMLEALPVNIPKNLMPQPVVLPR
;
A
#
# COMPACT_ATOMS: atom_id res chain seq x y z
N MET A 1 51.00 -33.64 46.68
CA MET A 1 49.99 -34.25 45.80
C MET A 1 49.35 -33.14 45.00
N THR A 2 49.36 -33.29 43.69
CA THR A 2 49.01 -32.32 42.63
C THR A 2 47.64 -32.66 42.05
N GLU A 3 46.78 -31.65 41.83
CA GLU A 3 45.50 -31.62 41.07
C GLU A 3 44.43 -32.73 41.28
N ALA A 4 44.71 -33.81 42.02
CA ALA A 4 43.83 -34.98 42.15
C ALA A 4 42.85 -34.95 43.34
N ASP A 5 42.99 -34.01 44.30
CA ASP A 5 42.16 -33.95 45.51
C ASP A 5 41.31 -32.67 45.62
N ASN A 6 40.67 -32.22 44.54
CA ASN A 6 39.58 -31.23 44.65
C ASN A 6 38.25 -31.96 44.90
N THR A 7 38.13 -32.55 46.10
CA THR A 7 36.97 -33.39 46.48
C THR A 7 35.65 -32.61 46.43
N GLN A 8 35.70 -31.29 46.55
CA GLN A 8 34.55 -30.37 46.51
C GLN A 8 34.24 -29.77 45.13
N LYS A 9 35.02 -30.10 44.08
CA LYS A 9 34.85 -29.59 42.70
C LYS A 9 34.81 -28.05 42.57
N LEU A 10 35.59 -27.35 43.39
CA LEU A 10 35.74 -25.89 43.33
C LEU A 10 36.47 -25.47 42.04
N LYS A 11 35.95 -24.49 41.31
CA LYS A 11 36.52 -23.93 40.09
C LYS A 11 37.15 -22.56 40.37
N GLY A 12 38.14 -22.16 39.57
CA GLY A 12 38.83 -20.87 39.72
C GLY A 12 39.81 -20.80 40.90
N ILE A 13 40.26 -21.96 41.38
CA ILE A 13 41.20 -22.11 42.50
C ILE A 13 42.33 -23.06 42.09
N LYS A 14 43.58 -22.68 42.35
CA LYS A 14 44.77 -23.51 42.13
C LYS A 14 45.44 -23.77 43.47
N PHE A 15 45.68 -25.04 43.78
CA PHE A 15 46.33 -25.47 45.02
C PHE A 15 47.83 -25.67 44.77
N ASN A 16 48.67 -24.87 45.42
CA ASN A 16 50.12 -24.94 45.30
C ASN A 16 50.73 -25.93 46.32
N THR A 17 50.04 -26.17 47.44
CA THR A 17 50.41 -27.12 48.50
C THR A 17 49.24 -28.05 48.87
N LEU A 18 49.51 -29.12 49.62
CA LEU A 18 48.50 -30.10 50.05
C LEU A 18 47.57 -29.49 51.11
N VAL A 19 46.37 -29.10 50.71
CA VAL A 19 45.33 -28.56 51.61
C VAL A 19 44.43 -29.70 52.09
N THR A 20 44.24 -29.82 53.40
CA THR A 20 43.42 -30.87 54.01
C THR A 20 41.94 -30.80 53.58
N GLU A 21 41.27 -31.94 53.49
CA GLU A 21 39.84 -32.02 53.13
C GLU A 21 38.95 -31.17 54.04
N LEU A 22 39.29 -31.07 55.34
CA LEU A 22 38.61 -30.19 56.29
C LEU A 22 38.66 -28.71 55.87
N LYS A 23 39.84 -28.22 55.47
CA LYS A 23 39.99 -26.83 54.99
C LYS A 23 39.28 -26.61 53.65
N GLN A 24 39.26 -27.60 52.76
CA GLN A 24 38.49 -27.52 51.51
C GLN A 24 36.97 -27.50 51.77
N ALA A 25 36.49 -28.28 52.74
CA ALA A 25 35.09 -28.29 53.16
C ALA A 25 34.67 -26.95 53.79
N GLU A 26 35.54 -26.33 54.59
CA GLU A 26 35.33 -24.98 55.13
C GLU A 26 35.22 -23.92 54.03
N ILE A 27 36.03 -24.02 52.96
CA ILE A 27 35.95 -23.13 51.79
C ILE A 27 34.65 -23.37 51.00
N SER A 28 34.30 -24.65 50.76
CA SER A 28 33.06 -25.04 50.07
C SER A 28 31.81 -24.59 50.83
N ALA A 29 31.86 -24.55 52.17
CA ALA A 29 30.75 -24.09 53.02
C ALA A 29 30.38 -22.60 52.85
N MET A 30 31.23 -21.80 52.18
CA MET A 30 30.88 -20.43 51.77
C MET A 30 29.84 -20.39 50.64
N PHE A 31 29.61 -21.52 49.96
CA PHE A 31 28.63 -21.66 48.88
C PHE A 31 27.36 -22.31 49.42
N SER A 32 26.27 -21.55 49.44
CA SER A 32 24.96 -22.03 49.89
C SER A 32 23.84 -21.52 48.97
N MET A 33 22.61 -22.00 49.16
CA MET A 33 21.48 -21.55 48.37
C MET A 33 21.20 -20.05 48.62
N PRO A 34 20.89 -19.24 47.60
CA PRO A 34 20.63 -17.81 47.78
C PRO A 34 19.56 -17.47 48.83
N ARG A 35 18.58 -18.35 49.05
CA ARG A 35 17.52 -18.16 50.06
C ARG A 35 18.02 -18.34 51.51
N THR A 36 19.12 -19.06 51.71
CA THR A 36 19.69 -19.37 53.03
C THR A 36 20.87 -18.46 53.39
N HIS A 37 21.24 -17.51 52.51
CA HIS A 37 22.39 -16.60 52.69
C HIS A 37 22.28 -15.69 53.94
N ASN A 38 21.07 -15.50 54.48
CA ASN A 38 20.80 -14.70 55.67
C ASN A 38 20.65 -15.53 56.97
N ASN A 39 20.82 -16.85 56.91
CA ASN A 39 20.71 -17.71 58.10
C ASN A 39 21.99 -17.61 58.96
N GLU A 40 21.85 -17.65 60.29
CA GLU A 40 22.99 -17.58 61.23
C GLU A 40 24.03 -18.69 60.99
N GLN A 41 23.58 -19.91 60.66
CA GLN A 41 24.48 -21.02 60.33
C GLN A 41 25.30 -20.76 59.05
N ALA A 42 24.70 -20.18 58.02
CA ALA A 42 25.40 -19.83 56.78
C ALA A 42 26.38 -18.67 57.00
N PHE A 43 26.06 -17.75 57.92
CA PHE A 43 26.94 -16.65 58.31
C PHE A 43 28.17 -17.14 59.07
N LEU A 44 28.00 -18.04 60.05
CA LEU A 44 29.11 -18.66 60.78
C LEU A 44 30.01 -19.48 59.85
N ALA A 45 29.41 -20.30 58.98
CA ALA A 45 30.14 -21.06 57.97
C ALA A 45 30.93 -20.16 57.00
N TYR A 46 30.34 -19.05 56.56
CA TYR A 46 31.01 -18.05 55.74
C TYR A 46 32.20 -17.40 56.46
N LYS A 47 32.03 -17.01 57.74
CA LYS A 47 33.09 -16.37 58.53
C LYS A 47 34.28 -17.30 58.78
N THR A 48 34.01 -18.58 59.05
CA THR A 48 35.08 -19.59 59.17
C THR A 48 35.76 -19.81 57.83
N GLY A 49 34.99 -20.01 56.76
CA GLY A 49 35.52 -20.25 55.41
C GLY A 49 36.37 -19.10 54.86
N ILE A 50 35.96 -17.84 55.06
CA ILE A 50 36.72 -16.68 54.56
C ILE A 50 38.03 -16.47 55.34
N ASN A 51 38.05 -16.77 56.64
CA ASN A 51 39.28 -16.73 57.45
C ASN A 51 40.26 -17.81 57.01
N THR A 52 39.76 -19.04 56.78
CA THR A 52 40.57 -20.14 56.22
C THR A 52 41.09 -19.78 54.83
N LEU A 53 40.25 -19.18 53.97
CA LEU A 53 40.65 -18.72 52.63
C LEU A 53 41.77 -17.67 52.71
N ASN A 54 41.58 -16.62 53.51
CA ASN A 54 42.57 -15.55 53.68
C ASN A 54 43.89 -16.07 54.25
N SER A 55 43.86 -17.00 55.21
CA SER A 55 45.08 -17.62 55.77
C SER A 55 45.85 -18.42 54.72
N LEU A 56 45.15 -19.15 53.84
CA LEU A 56 45.77 -19.95 52.79
C LEU A 56 46.35 -19.08 51.66
N ILE A 57 45.70 -17.97 51.33
CA ILE A 57 46.26 -16.97 50.39
C ILE A 57 47.52 -16.32 50.98
N GLN A 58 47.50 -15.95 52.27
CA GLN A 58 48.66 -15.33 52.94
C GLN A 58 49.88 -16.26 53.02
N ASN A 59 49.65 -17.57 53.13
CA ASN A 59 50.71 -18.58 53.16
C ASN A 59 51.15 -19.02 51.74
N SER A 60 50.59 -18.45 50.67
CA SER A 60 50.82 -18.85 49.27
C SER A 60 50.45 -20.30 48.95
N ASP A 61 49.58 -20.91 49.76
CA ASP A 61 49.10 -22.29 49.60
C ASP A 61 48.10 -22.43 48.44
N ILE A 62 47.40 -21.33 48.10
CA ILE A 62 46.33 -21.28 47.10
C ILE A 62 46.40 -19.97 46.28
N GLU A 63 46.16 -20.07 44.98
CA GLU A 63 45.85 -18.94 44.09
C GLU A 63 44.38 -18.98 43.62
N ILE A 64 43.75 -17.81 43.55
CA ILE A 64 42.33 -17.66 43.19
C ILE A 64 42.19 -16.69 42.01
N ASP A 65 41.32 -17.04 41.07
CA ASP A 65 40.93 -16.16 39.97
C ASP A 65 39.50 -15.60 40.15
N SER A 66 39.09 -14.73 39.24
CA SER A 66 37.76 -14.11 39.29
C SER A 66 36.62 -15.12 39.19
N PHE A 67 36.81 -16.27 38.53
CA PHE A 67 35.76 -17.26 38.33
C PHE A 67 35.34 -17.94 39.64
N PHE A 68 36.21 -17.98 40.64
CA PHE A 68 35.91 -18.52 41.97
C PHE A 68 34.66 -17.89 42.61
N PHE A 69 34.45 -16.58 42.43
CA PHE A 69 33.32 -15.86 43.02
C PHE A 69 32.01 -16.03 42.24
N TYR A 70 32.09 -16.36 40.95
CA TYR A 70 30.93 -16.46 40.04
C TYR A 70 30.52 -17.90 39.73
N GLN A 71 31.26 -18.90 40.21
CA GLN A 71 30.96 -20.31 40.02
C GLN A 71 29.67 -20.76 40.73
N LYS A 72 29.12 -21.88 40.26
CA LYS A 72 28.06 -22.63 40.95
C LYS A 72 28.58 -24.00 41.36
N ILE A 73 28.33 -24.37 42.61
CA ILE A 73 28.60 -25.71 43.13
C ILE A 73 27.29 -26.50 43.13
N GLY A 74 27.23 -27.59 42.37
CA GLY A 74 25.97 -28.28 42.05
C GLY A 74 25.01 -27.38 41.26
N ASN A 75 23.70 -27.63 41.38
CA ASN A 75 22.70 -26.89 40.60
C ASN A 75 22.28 -25.53 41.21
N TYR A 76 22.52 -25.31 42.51
CA TYR A 76 21.86 -24.22 43.25
C TYR A 76 22.78 -23.41 44.19
N ASN A 77 23.93 -23.92 44.62
CA ASN A 77 24.76 -23.21 45.61
C ASN A 77 25.63 -22.15 44.93
N ARG A 78 25.63 -20.94 45.51
CA ARG A 78 26.41 -19.79 45.04
C ARG A 78 27.18 -19.17 46.19
N PHE A 79 28.28 -18.51 45.86
CA PHE A 79 29.07 -17.74 46.81
C PHE A 79 28.20 -16.68 47.49
N ASN A 80 28.35 -16.50 48.80
CA ASN A 80 27.62 -15.49 49.57
C ASN A 80 28.20 -14.08 49.35
N ALA A 81 27.95 -13.55 48.14
CA ALA A 81 28.45 -12.25 47.68
C ALA A 81 27.90 -11.07 48.49
N GLU A 82 26.69 -11.20 49.05
CA GLU A 82 26.08 -10.13 49.85
C GLU A 82 26.82 -9.92 51.18
N GLN A 83 27.19 -11.01 51.86
CA GLN A 83 27.97 -10.91 53.11
C GLN A 83 29.40 -10.44 52.83
N PHE A 84 30.00 -10.89 51.73
CA PHE A 84 31.32 -10.41 51.30
C PHE A 84 31.36 -8.90 51.07
N ALA A 85 30.39 -8.36 50.32
CA ALA A 85 30.30 -6.94 50.02
C ALA A 85 29.89 -6.07 51.24
N ARG A 86 29.28 -6.65 52.28
CA ARG A 86 28.99 -5.95 53.55
C ARG A 86 30.22 -5.87 54.46
N GLY A 87 31.11 -6.86 54.39
CA GLY A 87 32.34 -6.91 55.18
C GLY A 87 33.49 -6.07 54.62
N HIS A 88 33.41 -5.66 53.35
CA HIS A 88 34.42 -4.86 52.66
C HIS A 88 33.77 -3.59 52.12
N SER A 89 34.22 -2.42 52.60
CA SER A 89 33.84 -1.13 52.01
C SER A 89 35.07 -0.51 51.35
N SER A 90 35.33 -0.84 50.09
CA SER A 90 36.47 -0.29 49.39
C SER A 90 36.28 1.20 49.09
N GLN A 91 37.36 1.98 49.20
CA GLN A 91 37.39 3.35 48.68
C GLN A 91 37.11 3.37 47.17
N LEU A 92 37.55 2.31 46.48
CA LEU A 92 37.32 2.06 45.07
C LEU A 92 35.82 2.05 44.70
N TYR A 93 34.97 1.37 45.49
CA TYR A 93 33.53 1.35 45.24
C TYR A 93 32.88 2.73 45.32
N LYS A 94 33.35 3.61 46.20
CA LYS A 94 32.82 4.98 46.30
C LYS A 94 33.09 5.77 45.02
N GLU A 95 34.29 5.64 44.46
CA GLU A 95 34.65 6.26 43.17
C GLU A 95 33.80 5.69 42.03
N PHE A 96 33.59 4.36 41.99
CA PHE A 96 32.74 3.70 40.99
C PHE A 96 31.27 4.09 41.09
N SER A 97 30.74 4.30 42.30
CA SER A 97 29.37 4.78 42.51
C SER A 97 29.18 6.19 41.96
N ILE A 98 30.11 7.11 42.25
CA ILE A 98 30.05 8.49 41.74
C ILE A 98 30.11 8.51 40.21
N ALA A 99 31.01 7.71 39.61
CA ALA A 99 31.10 7.59 38.15
C ALA A 99 29.84 6.97 37.53
N SER A 100 29.26 5.94 38.17
CA SER A 100 28.02 5.29 37.73
C SER A 100 26.82 6.24 37.76
N ASP A 101 26.70 7.06 38.81
CA ASP A 101 25.63 8.05 38.96
C ASP A 101 25.76 9.17 37.91
N LYS A 102 26.99 9.64 37.64
CA LYS A 102 27.27 10.61 36.56
C LYS A 102 26.87 10.08 35.18
N LEU A 103 27.15 8.79 34.93
CA LEU A 103 26.79 8.09 33.68
C LEU A 103 25.31 7.65 33.62
N LYS A 104 24.54 7.83 34.69
CA LYS A 104 23.13 7.44 34.80
C LYS A 104 22.88 5.99 34.38
N LEU A 105 23.75 5.06 34.79
CA LEU A 105 23.68 3.65 34.37
C LEU A 105 22.34 2.97 34.73
N ASP A 106 21.71 3.40 35.82
CA ASP A 106 20.43 2.87 36.32
C ASP A 106 19.17 3.52 35.69
N ALA A 107 19.31 4.57 34.86
CA ALA A 107 18.16 5.35 34.37
C ALA A 107 17.17 4.57 33.48
N THR A 108 17.60 3.43 32.94
CA THR A 108 16.78 2.56 32.08
C THR A 108 15.99 1.49 32.86
N ILE A 109 16.23 1.35 34.17
CA ILE A 109 15.61 0.34 35.02
C ILE A 109 14.32 0.88 35.65
N LYS A 110 13.19 0.20 35.41
CA LYS A 110 11.84 0.70 35.72
C LYS A 110 11.43 0.60 37.19
N THR A 111 11.83 -0.44 37.91
CA THR A 111 11.39 -0.69 39.30
C THR A 111 12.50 -0.40 40.29
N GLU A 112 12.14 0.15 41.45
CA GLU A 112 13.11 0.43 42.52
C GLU A 112 13.79 -0.83 43.04
N ASP A 113 13.05 -1.94 43.18
CA ASP A 113 13.64 -3.24 43.56
C ASP A 113 14.70 -3.72 42.56
N SER A 114 14.49 -3.49 41.27
CA SER A 114 15.45 -3.85 40.23
C SER A 114 16.68 -2.94 40.25
N LYS A 115 16.52 -1.65 40.60
CA LYS A 115 17.65 -0.71 40.78
C LYS A 115 18.47 -1.10 41.99
N ILE A 116 17.82 -1.43 43.12
CA ILE A 116 18.49 -1.92 44.33
C ILE A 116 19.29 -3.20 44.00
N ASN A 117 18.69 -4.15 43.28
CA ASN A 117 19.39 -5.37 42.87
C ASN A 117 20.55 -5.11 41.90
N ALA A 118 20.40 -4.19 40.95
CA ALA A 118 21.46 -3.80 40.03
C ALA A 118 22.65 -3.16 40.76
N ARG A 119 22.39 -2.25 41.71
CA ARG A 119 23.41 -1.62 42.56
C ARG A 119 24.13 -2.64 43.44
N LYS A 120 23.39 -3.59 44.04
CA LYS A 120 24.00 -4.71 44.79
C LYS A 120 24.95 -5.53 43.92
N LYS A 121 24.55 -5.88 42.70
CA LYS A 121 25.38 -6.65 41.76
C LYS A 121 26.60 -5.86 41.31
N PHE A 122 26.44 -4.56 41.08
CA PHE A 122 27.54 -3.65 40.77
C PHE A 122 28.55 -3.56 41.91
N GLN A 123 28.08 -3.37 43.15
CA GLN A 123 28.93 -3.39 44.34
C GLN A 123 29.71 -4.70 44.49
N GLN A 124 29.03 -5.85 44.33
CA GLN A 124 29.66 -7.17 44.40
C GLN A 124 30.81 -7.30 43.39
N SER A 125 30.60 -6.90 42.14
CA SER A 125 31.64 -6.99 41.11
C SER A 125 32.84 -6.08 41.37
N VAL A 126 32.63 -4.88 41.93
CA VAL A 126 33.72 -3.96 42.30
C VAL A 126 34.51 -4.48 43.49
N GLU A 127 33.84 -4.99 44.53
CA GLU A 127 34.52 -5.54 45.71
C GLU A 127 35.30 -6.83 45.40
N PHE A 128 34.82 -7.68 44.47
CA PHE A 128 35.60 -8.82 43.98
C PHE A 128 36.84 -8.39 43.19
N PHE A 129 36.73 -7.32 42.40
CA PHE A 129 37.87 -6.76 41.70
C PHE A 129 38.90 -6.19 42.69
N TYR A 130 38.44 -5.46 43.71
CA TYR A 130 39.28 -4.93 44.78
C TYR A 130 40.04 -6.05 45.51
N TYR A 131 39.35 -7.11 45.93
CA TYR A 131 39.94 -8.22 46.68
C TYR A 131 41.02 -9.00 45.90
N LEU A 132 40.85 -9.16 44.58
CA LEU A 132 41.82 -9.86 43.74
C LEU A 132 43.03 -9.00 43.33
N THR A 133 42.87 -7.67 43.29
CA THR A 133 43.90 -6.77 42.77
C THR A 133 44.58 -5.90 43.82
N ASN A 134 44.00 -5.77 45.02
CA ASN A 134 44.43 -4.87 46.10
C ASN A 134 44.58 -3.39 45.67
N VAL A 135 43.88 -2.95 44.62
CA VAL A 135 43.95 -1.58 44.09
C VAL A 135 42.95 -0.66 44.79
N ASN A 136 43.42 0.43 45.40
CA ASN A 136 42.58 1.31 46.20
C ASN A 136 41.88 2.44 45.43
N THR A 137 42.41 2.85 44.27
CA THR A 137 41.88 3.99 43.48
C THR A 137 41.66 3.63 42.01
N MET A 138 40.73 4.32 41.34
CA MET A 138 40.45 4.10 39.92
C MET A 138 41.65 4.41 39.00
N SER A 139 42.49 5.36 39.38
CA SER A 139 43.61 5.84 38.57
C SER A 139 44.74 4.82 38.45
N ASP A 140 44.82 3.87 39.38
CA ASP A 140 45.85 2.83 39.41
C ASP A 140 45.44 1.57 38.62
N ILE A 141 44.25 1.54 38.02
CA ILE A 141 43.74 0.39 37.26
C ILE A 141 44.33 0.39 35.85
N SER A 142 45.15 -0.62 35.54
CA SER A 142 45.63 -0.86 34.18
C SER A 142 44.69 -1.74 33.36
N ILE A 143 44.76 -1.61 32.02
CA ILE A 143 43.98 -2.42 31.08
C ILE A 143 44.31 -3.91 31.25
N ASP A 144 45.58 -4.25 31.45
CA ASP A 144 46.01 -5.65 31.61
C ASP A 144 45.45 -6.27 32.89
N MET A 145 45.38 -5.52 34.00
CA MET A 145 44.74 -5.99 35.23
C MET A 145 43.24 -6.26 35.06
N PHE A 146 42.54 -5.34 34.39
CA PHE A 146 41.11 -5.54 34.09
C PHE A 146 40.89 -6.72 33.13
N LYS A 147 41.78 -6.91 32.16
CA LYS A 147 41.74 -8.04 31.23
C LYS A 147 41.99 -9.38 31.93
N GLN A 148 42.95 -9.46 32.84
CA GLN A 148 43.19 -10.66 33.67
C GLN A 148 42.02 -10.97 34.60
N PHE A 149 41.30 -9.95 35.07
CA PHE A 149 40.07 -10.16 35.84
C PHE A 149 38.92 -10.71 34.98
N ILE A 150 38.79 -10.31 33.72
CA ILE A 150 37.67 -10.78 32.87
C ILE A 150 37.98 -12.12 32.19
N LEU A 151 39.24 -12.42 31.86
CA LEU A 151 39.62 -13.61 31.09
C LEU A 151 39.10 -14.94 31.68
N PRO A 152 39.17 -15.20 33.00
CA PRO A 152 38.64 -16.44 33.61
C PRO A 152 37.10 -16.57 33.52
N LEU A 153 36.38 -15.46 33.31
CA LEU A 153 34.92 -15.45 33.12
C LEU A 153 34.51 -15.76 31.68
N ARG A 154 35.49 -15.94 30.78
CA ARG A 154 35.30 -16.25 29.37
C ARG A 154 35.55 -17.73 29.09
N THR A 155 34.83 -18.27 28.12
CA THR A 155 35.10 -19.59 27.52
C THR A 155 36.15 -19.47 26.41
N GLU A 156 36.70 -20.59 25.95
CA GLU A 156 37.65 -20.65 24.81
C GLU A 156 37.13 -20.00 23.53
N GLU A 157 35.80 -19.98 23.32
CA GLU A 157 35.13 -19.32 22.18
C GLU A 157 34.89 -17.79 22.35
N ASP A 158 35.52 -17.15 23.34
CA ASP A 158 35.32 -15.73 23.67
C ASP A 158 33.86 -15.37 24.01
N ARG A 159 33.26 -16.20 24.90
CA ARG A 159 31.87 -16.08 25.39
C ARG A 159 31.80 -16.03 26.92
N TRP A 160 30.73 -15.48 27.49
CA TRP A 160 30.52 -15.49 28.94
C TRP A 160 30.28 -16.92 29.44
N HIS A 161 30.94 -17.29 30.55
CA HIS A 161 30.74 -18.60 31.18
C HIS A 161 29.27 -18.79 31.62
N LYS A 162 28.72 -20.02 31.50
CA LYS A 162 27.31 -20.36 31.81
C LYS A 162 26.88 -20.01 33.25
N ASP A 163 27.84 -19.89 34.16
CA ASP A 163 27.61 -19.57 35.56
C ASP A 163 27.42 -18.07 35.81
N THR A 164 27.86 -17.21 34.89
CA THR A 164 27.64 -15.76 34.93
C THR A 164 26.24 -15.39 34.45
N ASP A 165 25.45 -14.77 35.31
CA ASP A 165 24.09 -14.34 34.97
C ASP A 165 24.06 -12.97 34.27
N SER A 166 22.94 -12.66 33.62
CA SER A 166 22.78 -11.44 32.83
C SER A 166 22.88 -10.15 33.65
N HIS A 167 22.55 -10.17 34.95
CA HIS A 167 22.70 -9.00 35.83
C HIS A 167 24.16 -8.76 36.16
N THR A 168 24.93 -9.81 36.43
CA THR A 168 26.39 -9.75 36.61
C THR A 168 27.09 -9.24 35.35
N GLN A 169 26.71 -9.72 34.16
CA GLN A 169 27.27 -9.22 32.89
C GLN A 169 27.00 -7.72 32.69
N LYS A 170 25.83 -7.22 33.12
CA LYS A 170 25.51 -5.78 33.09
C LYS A 170 26.36 -5.00 34.09
N ALA A 171 26.58 -5.53 35.30
CA ALA A 171 27.45 -4.92 36.30
C ALA A 171 28.89 -4.77 35.79
N LEU A 172 29.47 -5.82 35.21
CA LEU A 172 30.83 -5.79 34.62
C LEU A 172 30.94 -4.79 33.46
N ARG A 173 29.91 -4.71 32.60
CA ARG A 173 29.85 -3.68 31.54
C ARG A 173 29.70 -2.27 32.10
N GLY A 174 29.00 -2.12 33.21
CA GLY A 174 28.91 -0.86 33.95
C GLY A 174 30.28 -0.41 34.44
N MET A 175 31.06 -1.32 35.05
CA MET A 175 32.42 -1.03 35.53
C MET A 175 33.33 -0.59 34.38
N ALA A 176 33.29 -1.31 33.26
CA ALA A 176 34.07 -0.95 32.07
C ALA A 176 33.73 0.44 31.53
N ARG A 177 32.44 0.82 31.53
CA ARG A 177 32.00 2.17 31.13
C ARG A 177 32.46 3.26 32.10
N CYS A 178 32.48 2.98 33.40
CA CYS A 178 33.02 3.92 34.38
C CYS A 178 34.52 4.16 34.15
N LEU A 179 35.29 3.10 33.84
CA LEU A 179 36.72 3.20 33.53
C LEU A 179 36.98 3.93 32.20
N ASP A 180 36.24 3.59 31.14
CA ASP A 180 36.35 4.28 29.85
C ASP A 180 36.05 5.78 29.97
N ASN A 181 35.08 6.16 30.81
CA ASN A 181 34.78 7.57 31.08
C ASN A 181 35.83 8.27 31.96
N HIS A 182 36.51 7.54 32.86
CA HIS A 182 37.58 8.08 33.70
C HIS A 182 38.87 8.31 32.89
N PHE A 183 39.24 7.35 32.03
CA PHE A 183 40.45 7.40 31.19
C PHE A 183 40.21 8.03 29.80
N ASN A 184 38.97 8.41 29.47
CA ASN A 184 38.55 8.91 28.17
C ASN A 184 38.98 8.01 26.99
N CYS A 185 38.83 6.69 27.16
CA CYS A 185 39.18 5.67 26.18
C CYS A 185 37.99 4.72 25.89
N THR A 186 38.18 3.75 25.00
CA THR A 186 37.15 2.74 24.67
C THR A 186 37.67 1.31 24.86
N ASP A 187 38.78 1.15 25.58
CA ASP A 187 39.53 -0.09 25.62
C ASP A 187 39.02 -1.04 26.71
N PHE A 188 38.47 -0.51 27.82
CA PHE A 188 37.89 -1.34 28.87
C PHE A 188 36.56 -1.96 28.45
N VAL A 189 35.71 -1.23 27.69
CA VAL A 189 34.47 -1.82 27.15
C VAL A 189 34.77 -2.95 26.16
N LYS A 190 35.83 -2.85 25.34
CA LYS A 190 36.25 -3.95 24.46
C LYS A 190 36.60 -5.22 25.26
N CYS A 191 37.17 -5.07 26.45
CA CYS A 191 37.47 -6.18 27.37
C CYS A 191 36.21 -6.86 27.96
N VAL A 192 34.99 -6.35 27.74
CA VAL A 192 33.72 -6.98 28.18
C VAL A 192 32.70 -7.15 27.03
N GLU A 193 33.09 -6.73 25.82
CA GLU A 193 32.39 -7.08 24.59
C GLU A 193 32.66 -8.56 24.27
N VAL A 194 31.57 -9.27 24.03
CA VAL A 194 31.52 -10.72 23.92
C VAL A 194 30.48 -11.05 22.86
N GLN A 195 30.71 -12.09 22.06
CA GLN A 195 29.69 -12.57 21.11
C GLN A 195 28.43 -12.99 21.86
N ARG A 196 27.25 -12.55 21.39
CA ARG A 196 26.00 -12.90 22.08
C ARG A 196 25.71 -14.40 21.97
N SER A 197 25.12 -15.00 23.01
CA SER A 197 24.83 -16.44 23.04
C SER A 197 23.69 -16.86 22.08
N ASP A 198 22.81 -15.93 21.71
CA ASP A 198 21.70 -16.09 20.76
C ASP A 198 22.13 -16.11 19.27
N THR A 199 23.43 -15.93 19.00
CA THR A 199 24.01 -16.02 17.64
C THR A 199 24.76 -17.32 17.38
N LYS A 200 24.83 -18.27 18.33
CA LYS A 200 25.47 -19.57 18.12
C LYS A 200 24.94 -20.23 16.83
N ALA A 201 25.85 -20.52 15.90
CA ALA A 201 25.58 -21.19 14.63
C ALA A 201 24.63 -20.45 13.66
N LYS A 202 24.46 -19.13 13.76
CA LYS A 202 23.68 -18.37 12.76
C LYS A 202 24.51 -18.05 11.51
N THR A 203 23.78 -17.65 10.46
CA THR A 203 24.21 -17.34 9.09
C THR A 203 25.60 -16.70 8.96
N LYS A 204 25.99 -15.73 9.80
CA LYS A 204 27.28 -15.04 9.68
C LYS A 204 28.49 -15.92 10.00
N ASP A 205 28.39 -16.82 10.98
CA ASP A 205 29.51 -17.65 11.42
C ASP A 205 29.83 -18.72 10.37
N LEU A 206 28.80 -19.29 9.73
CA LEU A 206 28.94 -20.30 8.67
C LEU A 206 29.75 -19.80 7.47
N PHE A 207 29.48 -18.58 7.00
CA PHE A 207 30.19 -18.01 5.84
C PHE A 207 31.55 -17.38 6.21
N ALA A 208 31.76 -16.99 7.47
CA ALA A 208 33.01 -16.37 7.92
C ALA A 208 34.08 -17.40 8.33
N LYS A 209 33.67 -18.50 8.98
CA LYS A 209 34.54 -19.58 9.44
C LYS A 209 33.79 -20.93 9.28
N PRO A 210 33.71 -21.48 8.06
CA PRO A 210 33.04 -22.76 7.85
C PRO A 210 33.83 -23.91 8.49
N ASP A 211 33.12 -24.88 9.06
CA ASP A 211 33.73 -26.13 9.52
C ASP A 211 34.36 -26.90 8.35
N LYS A 212 35.43 -27.68 8.62
CA LYS A 212 36.22 -28.35 7.57
C LYS A 212 35.38 -29.19 6.60
N HIS A 213 34.35 -29.86 7.11
CA HIS A 213 33.44 -30.73 6.33
C HIS A 213 32.36 -29.95 5.56
N LEU A 214 32.13 -28.67 5.86
CA LEU A 214 31.15 -27.80 5.19
C LEU A 214 31.79 -26.77 4.24
N LYS A 215 33.13 -26.72 4.19
CA LYS A 215 33.84 -25.72 3.39
C LYS A 215 33.45 -25.75 1.91
N LYS A 216 33.38 -26.94 1.31
CA LYS A 216 33.01 -27.11 -0.11
C LYS A 216 31.57 -26.72 -0.40
N TRP A 217 30.65 -26.98 0.54
CA TRP A 217 29.28 -26.48 0.49
C TRP A 217 29.21 -24.96 0.53
N VAL A 218 29.98 -24.32 1.41
CA VAL A 218 29.98 -22.86 1.53
C VAL A 218 30.59 -22.20 0.29
N ASP A 219 31.67 -22.76 -0.26
CA ASP A 219 32.33 -22.26 -1.47
C ASP A 219 31.38 -22.33 -2.69
N SER A 220 30.70 -23.46 -2.91
CA SER A 220 29.74 -23.61 -4.01
C SER A 220 28.52 -22.69 -3.85
N TRP A 221 28.08 -22.43 -2.61
CA TRP A 221 27.02 -21.45 -2.35
C TRP A 221 27.43 -20.03 -2.71
N LEU A 222 28.66 -19.64 -2.39
CA LEU A 222 29.17 -18.32 -2.76
C LEU A 222 29.24 -18.16 -4.28
N GLU A 223 29.65 -19.21 -4.99
CA GLU A 223 29.67 -19.24 -6.46
C GLU A 223 28.26 -19.13 -7.05
N PHE A 224 27.28 -19.85 -6.51
CA PHE A 224 25.87 -19.70 -6.88
C PHE A 224 25.36 -18.26 -6.71
N LEU A 225 25.69 -17.63 -5.57
CA LEU A 225 25.26 -16.26 -5.30
C LEU A 225 25.85 -15.27 -6.31
N ASP A 226 27.09 -15.49 -6.75
CA ASP A 226 27.74 -14.69 -7.79
C ASP A 226 27.19 -14.99 -9.19
N ALA A 227 26.91 -16.25 -9.53
CA ALA A 227 26.25 -16.63 -10.78
C ALA A 227 24.85 -15.99 -10.91
N LYS A 228 24.11 -15.93 -9.81
CA LYS A 228 22.77 -15.35 -9.74
C LYS A 228 22.73 -13.82 -9.78
N ASN A 229 23.87 -13.15 -9.59
CA ASN A 229 23.96 -11.69 -9.42
C ASN A 229 22.96 -11.16 -8.37
N ALA A 230 22.88 -11.82 -7.21
CA ALA A 230 21.88 -11.49 -6.19
C ALA A 230 22.26 -10.23 -5.39
N PHE A 231 21.43 -9.18 -5.45
CA PHE A 231 21.61 -7.95 -4.64
C PHE A 231 21.29 -8.14 -3.15
N SER A 232 20.38 -9.07 -2.81
CA SER A 232 20.07 -9.46 -1.43
C SER A 232 20.36 -10.95 -1.28
N THR A 233 21.38 -11.29 -0.50
CA THR A 233 21.78 -12.69 -0.26
C THR A 233 21.17 -13.28 1.01
N LYS A 234 20.50 -12.47 1.84
CA LYS A 234 19.98 -12.89 3.16
C LYS A 234 19.12 -14.15 3.11
N GLU A 235 18.13 -14.18 2.21
CA GLU A 235 17.20 -15.32 2.10
C GLU A 235 17.92 -16.62 1.69
N PHE A 236 18.91 -16.52 0.80
CA PHE A 236 19.72 -17.67 0.39
C PHE A 236 20.67 -18.15 1.47
N ARG A 237 21.28 -17.22 2.22
CA ARG A 237 22.18 -17.53 3.33
C ARG A 237 21.43 -18.14 4.51
N ASP A 238 20.23 -17.64 4.81
CA ASP A 238 19.36 -18.23 5.84
C ASP A 238 18.93 -19.64 5.45
N ALA A 239 18.60 -19.86 4.17
CA ALA A 239 18.29 -21.18 3.66
C ALA A 239 19.50 -22.14 3.69
N ALA A 240 20.70 -21.66 3.36
CA ALA A 240 21.94 -22.45 3.49
C ALA A 240 22.22 -22.86 4.93
N THR A 241 21.92 -21.98 5.90
CA THR A 241 22.03 -22.29 7.33
C THR A 241 21.06 -23.41 7.73
N LYS A 242 19.86 -23.45 7.15
CA LYS A 242 18.90 -24.53 7.38
C LYS A 242 19.31 -25.83 6.71
N MET A 243 19.93 -25.77 5.54
CA MET A 243 20.53 -26.95 4.91
C MET A 243 21.67 -27.52 5.77
N ARG A 244 22.51 -26.67 6.35
CA ARG A 244 23.53 -27.09 7.32
C ARG A 244 22.91 -27.77 8.53
N ASP A 245 21.93 -27.13 9.17
CA ASP A 245 21.21 -27.68 10.33
C ASP A 245 20.68 -29.09 10.02
N PHE A 246 20.10 -29.28 8.82
CA PHE A 246 19.63 -30.58 8.34
C PHE A 246 20.77 -31.58 8.15
N LEU A 247 21.85 -31.20 7.46
CA LEU A 247 22.97 -32.10 7.20
C LEU A 247 23.63 -32.57 8.51
N GLU A 248 23.81 -31.68 9.47
CA GLU A 248 24.36 -32.01 10.79
C GLU A 248 23.42 -32.93 11.58
N VAL A 249 22.12 -32.62 11.65
CA VAL A 249 21.16 -33.44 12.41
C VAL A 249 21.03 -34.84 11.81
N THR A 250 20.93 -34.94 10.49
CA THR A 250 20.62 -36.19 9.79
C THR A 250 21.84 -37.06 9.56
N TYR A 251 23.01 -36.47 9.26
CA TYR A 251 24.20 -37.22 8.84
C TYR A 251 25.36 -37.19 9.84
N ALA A 252 25.40 -36.26 10.81
CA ALA A 252 26.45 -36.27 11.83
C ALA A 252 26.11 -37.19 13.03
N SER A 253 24.82 -37.52 13.21
CA SER A 253 24.33 -38.29 14.37
C SER A 253 24.26 -39.81 14.13
N ASP A 254 24.13 -40.25 12.86
CA ASP A 254 23.82 -41.63 12.50
C ASP A 254 24.97 -42.33 11.74
N CYS A 255 25.50 -43.42 12.30
CA CYS A 255 26.58 -44.24 11.73
C CYS A 255 26.22 -45.04 10.45
N LYS A 256 25.10 -44.76 9.77
CA LYS A 256 24.58 -45.58 8.65
C LYS A 256 24.90 -45.03 7.25
N SER A 257 25.30 -43.78 7.10
CA SER A 257 25.74 -43.22 5.81
C SER A 257 26.84 -42.17 6.00
N PRO A 258 27.84 -42.10 5.11
CA PRO A 258 28.90 -41.11 5.19
C PRO A 258 28.32 -39.70 5.04
N PHE A 259 28.82 -38.75 5.84
CA PHE A 259 28.46 -37.34 5.72
C PHE A 259 28.79 -36.85 4.30
N PRO A 260 27.85 -36.17 3.62
CA PRO A 260 28.11 -35.64 2.29
C PRO A 260 28.97 -34.38 2.41
N ASP A 261 30.29 -34.54 2.52
CA ASP A 261 31.25 -33.42 2.61
C ASP A 261 31.21 -32.52 1.36
N GLU A 262 30.66 -33.03 0.25
CA GLU A 262 30.55 -32.34 -1.02
C GLU A 262 29.11 -32.31 -1.56
N PRO A 263 28.67 -31.18 -2.18
CA PRO A 263 27.38 -31.12 -2.84
C PRO A 263 27.21 -32.16 -3.96
N LEU A 264 28.28 -32.48 -4.69
CA LEU A 264 28.28 -33.50 -5.75
C LEU A 264 27.85 -34.88 -5.22
N LEU A 265 28.37 -35.27 -4.05
CA LEU A 265 28.01 -36.54 -3.40
C LEU A 265 26.54 -36.56 -2.97
N TYR A 266 25.99 -35.41 -2.60
CA TYR A 266 24.61 -35.29 -2.20
C TYR A 266 23.65 -35.40 -3.40
N PHE A 267 23.89 -34.64 -4.48
CA PHE A 267 23.04 -34.63 -5.67
C PHE A 267 23.21 -35.86 -6.58
N SER A 268 24.25 -36.68 -6.39
CA SER A 268 24.45 -37.92 -7.17
C SER A 268 23.45 -39.05 -6.84
N LYS A 269 22.73 -38.95 -5.72
CA LYS A 269 21.79 -39.98 -5.26
C LYS A 269 20.42 -39.38 -5.00
N TYR A 270 19.37 -40.08 -5.43
CA TYR A 270 18.00 -39.74 -5.07
C TYR A 270 17.74 -40.04 -3.59
N ARG A 271 17.18 -39.06 -2.85
CA ARG A 271 17.02 -39.10 -1.38
C ARG A 271 15.59 -38.85 -0.90
N ASN A 272 14.58 -39.30 -1.64
CA ASN A 272 13.17 -39.35 -1.22
C ASN A 272 12.66 -38.10 -0.48
N GLU A 273 13.05 -36.89 -0.91
CA GLU A 273 12.58 -35.62 -0.31
C GLU A 273 12.90 -35.43 1.20
N GLU A 274 13.91 -36.14 1.76
CA GLU A 274 14.29 -36.08 3.19
C GLU A 274 14.41 -34.66 3.75
N PHE A 275 14.93 -33.71 2.96
CA PHE A 275 15.08 -32.31 3.35
C PHE A 275 13.72 -31.60 3.53
N TYR A 276 12.75 -31.90 2.66
CA TYR A 276 11.39 -31.36 2.78
C TYR A 276 10.66 -31.95 3.98
N GLU A 277 10.79 -33.26 4.22
CA GLU A 277 10.18 -33.92 5.38
C GLU A 277 10.68 -33.29 6.69
N TRP A 278 11.99 -33.08 6.80
CA TRP A 278 12.59 -32.41 7.96
C TRP A 278 12.06 -30.97 8.15
N LEU A 279 11.94 -30.18 7.08
CA LEU A 279 11.36 -28.84 7.15
C LEU A 279 9.88 -28.87 7.54
N ASN A 280 9.11 -29.84 7.03
CA ASN A 280 7.69 -30.01 7.33
C ASN A 280 7.48 -30.38 8.81
N ASP A 281 8.34 -31.23 9.37
CA ASP A 281 8.28 -31.58 10.80
C ASP A 281 8.62 -30.40 11.70
N LEU A 282 9.52 -29.51 11.28
CA LEU A 282 9.76 -28.25 12.00
C LEU A 282 8.56 -27.29 11.93
N ASN A 283 7.84 -27.27 10.81
CA ASN A 283 6.62 -26.49 10.65
C ASN A 283 5.49 -27.01 11.54
N LYS A 284 5.28 -28.35 11.58
CA LYS A 284 4.28 -28.99 12.45
C LYS A 284 4.53 -28.77 13.95
N ASN A 285 5.79 -28.59 14.34
CA ASN A 285 6.20 -28.35 15.73
C ASN A 285 6.23 -26.85 16.12
N ASP A 286 5.64 -25.95 15.31
CA ASP A 286 5.64 -24.48 15.48
C ASP A 286 7.04 -23.84 15.61
N LYS A 287 8.10 -24.55 15.20
CA LYS A 287 9.47 -24.02 15.20
C LYS A 287 9.78 -23.20 13.95
N LEU A 288 8.97 -23.32 12.90
CA LEU A 288 9.12 -22.65 11.61
C LEU A 288 7.75 -22.21 11.10
N SER A 289 7.64 -21.04 10.46
CA SER A 289 6.40 -20.62 9.79
C SER A 289 6.34 -21.16 8.35
N SER A 290 5.14 -21.45 7.83
CA SER A 290 4.91 -21.89 6.44
C SER A 290 5.57 -20.99 5.38
N LYS A 291 5.58 -19.67 5.60
CA LYS A 291 6.25 -18.70 4.71
C LYS A 291 7.77 -18.90 4.64
N VAL A 292 8.40 -19.21 5.76
CA VAL A 292 9.85 -19.46 5.82
C VAL A 292 10.16 -20.84 5.24
N LEU A 293 9.30 -21.83 5.42
CA LEU A 293 9.40 -23.13 4.75
C LEU A 293 9.43 -22.97 3.23
N ILE A 294 8.43 -22.30 2.64
CA ILE A 294 8.35 -22.07 1.19
C ILE A 294 9.59 -21.33 0.68
N ARG A 295 10.00 -20.25 1.37
CA ARG A 295 11.20 -19.49 0.98
C ARG A 295 12.47 -20.32 1.01
N THR A 296 12.63 -21.15 2.05
CA THR A 296 13.80 -22.01 2.24
C THR A 296 13.84 -23.08 1.15
N ILE A 297 12.74 -23.78 0.92
CA ILE A 297 12.69 -24.87 -0.07
C ILE A 297 12.87 -24.34 -1.50
N SER A 298 12.25 -23.22 -1.87
CA SER A 298 12.44 -22.60 -3.17
C SER A 298 13.89 -22.13 -3.37
N ALA A 299 14.51 -21.51 -2.36
CA ALA A 299 15.88 -21.04 -2.44
C ALA A 299 16.88 -22.20 -2.58
N MET A 300 16.70 -23.30 -1.85
CA MET A 300 17.57 -24.47 -1.93
C MET A 300 17.37 -25.25 -3.22
N ASN A 301 16.15 -25.39 -3.72
CA ASN A 301 15.94 -26.07 -5.00
C ASN A 301 16.50 -25.26 -6.17
N LEU A 302 16.43 -23.93 -6.13
CA LEU A 302 17.10 -23.06 -7.10
C LEU A 302 18.62 -23.23 -7.08
N TYR A 303 19.21 -23.40 -5.90
CA TYR A 303 20.63 -23.71 -5.78
C TYR A 303 20.94 -25.10 -6.34
N GLY A 304 20.14 -26.12 -5.98
CA GLY A 304 20.35 -27.50 -6.41
C GLY A 304 20.28 -27.65 -7.93
N ASN A 305 19.26 -27.08 -8.57
CA ASN A 305 19.13 -27.09 -10.02
C ASN A 305 20.32 -26.39 -10.69
N TRP A 306 20.72 -25.21 -10.20
CA TRP A 306 21.91 -24.51 -10.73
C TRP A 306 23.19 -25.34 -10.58
N PHE A 307 23.38 -26.00 -9.44
CA PHE A 307 24.55 -26.83 -9.19
C PHE A 307 24.59 -28.04 -10.14
N ILE A 308 23.44 -28.68 -10.36
CA ILE A 308 23.30 -29.80 -11.30
C ILE A 308 23.58 -29.32 -12.73
N ASP A 309 22.99 -28.21 -13.16
CA ASP A 309 23.19 -27.63 -14.50
C ASP A 309 24.64 -27.15 -14.75
N THR A 310 25.38 -26.81 -13.68
CA THR A 310 26.75 -26.25 -13.83
C THR A 310 27.82 -27.34 -13.76
N TYR A 311 27.64 -28.37 -12.92
CA TYR A 311 28.68 -29.37 -12.64
C TYR A 311 28.29 -30.82 -12.92
N MET A 312 27.02 -31.10 -13.20
CA MET A 312 26.49 -32.46 -13.35
C MET A 312 25.63 -32.63 -14.61
N SER A 313 25.73 -31.71 -15.56
CA SER A 313 25.11 -31.82 -16.88
C SER A 313 26.16 -31.61 -17.96
N ASP A 314 26.14 -32.48 -18.96
CA ASP A 314 26.95 -32.34 -20.18
C ASP A 314 26.03 -32.43 -21.41
N THR A 315 26.48 -31.90 -22.53
CA THR A 315 25.76 -32.02 -23.81
C THR A 315 26.33 -33.19 -24.59
N ASP A 316 25.47 -34.17 -24.89
CA ASP A 316 25.85 -35.32 -25.72
C ASP A 316 26.13 -34.88 -27.17
N GLU A 317 26.74 -35.75 -27.98
CA GLU A 317 27.12 -35.48 -29.39
C GLU A 317 25.94 -35.05 -30.29
N GLU A 318 24.70 -35.31 -29.86
CA GLU A 318 23.45 -34.92 -30.53
C GLU A 318 22.86 -33.58 -30.05
N GLY A 319 23.48 -32.93 -29.06
CA GLY A 319 23.05 -31.65 -28.49
C GLY A 319 21.95 -31.76 -27.43
N GLU A 320 21.59 -32.97 -26.99
CA GLU A 320 20.70 -33.18 -25.85
C GLU A 320 21.46 -33.10 -24.52
N LEU A 321 20.81 -32.51 -23.51
CA LEU A 321 21.42 -32.18 -22.22
C LEU A 321 21.28 -33.38 -21.26
N ALA A 322 22.36 -34.12 -21.06
CA ALA A 322 22.39 -35.29 -20.18
C ALA A 322 22.71 -34.84 -18.73
N THR A 323 21.68 -34.81 -17.87
CA THR A 323 21.82 -34.47 -16.44
C THR A 323 22.02 -35.71 -15.58
N LEU A 324 23.15 -35.82 -14.88
CA LEU A 324 23.51 -36.92 -13.97
C LEU A 324 23.12 -36.67 -12.50
N GLY A 325 22.50 -35.54 -12.19
CA GLY A 325 22.14 -35.12 -10.83
C GLY A 325 20.65 -35.18 -10.53
N TYR A 326 20.30 -35.51 -9.29
CA TYR A 326 18.92 -35.52 -8.78
C TYR A 326 18.64 -34.26 -7.97
N PRO A 327 17.66 -33.42 -8.36
CA PRO A 327 17.31 -32.21 -7.60
C PRO A 327 16.66 -32.57 -6.24
N LEU A 328 16.69 -31.62 -5.30
CA LEU A 328 16.08 -31.79 -3.97
C LEU A 328 14.58 -32.12 -4.09
N LEU A 329 13.89 -31.43 -5.00
CA LEU A 329 12.48 -31.65 -5.35
C LEU A 329 12.30 -31.42 -6.86
N SER A 330 11.37 -32.15 -7.46
CA SER A 330 10.95 -31.88 -8.84
C SER A 330 10.16 -30.55 -8.91
N ASN A 331 10.19 -29.89 -10.08
CA ASN A 331 9.45 -28.63 -10.28
C ASN A 331 7.93 -28.79 -10.03
N HIS A 332 7.37 -29.96 -10.38
CA HIS A 332 5.98 -30.30 -10.09
C HIS A 332 5.71 -30.40 -8.58
N ARG A 333 6.62 -31.07 -7.84
CA ARG A 333 6.47 -31.24 -6.39
C ARG A 333 6.59 -29.93 -5.63
N ILE A 334 7.46 -29.01 -6.06
CA ILE A 334 7.53 -27.66 -5.48
C ILE A 334 6.18 -26.94 -5.60
N SER A 335 5.55 -27.03 -6.77
CA SER A 335 4.25 -26.39 -7.01
C SER A 335 3.20 -26.93 -6.03
N GLN A 336 3.17 -28.25 -5.81
CA GLN A 336 2.30 -28.87 -4.80
C GLN A 336 2.64 -28.44 -3.36
N VAL A 337 3.93 -28.32 -3.01
CA VAL A 337 4.35 -27.86 -1.67
C VAL A 337 3.94 -26.41 -1.43
N VAL A 338 4.03 -25.57 -2.46
CA VAL A 338 3.58 -24.18 -2.43
C VAL A 338 2.06 -24.11 -2.28
N GLU A 339 1.30 -24.99 -2.92
CA GLU A 339 -0.16 -25.09 -2.75
C GLU A 339 -0.57 -25.60 -1.36
N LEU A 340 0.11 -26.63 -0.84
CA LEU A 340 -0.21 -27.26 0.44
C LEU A 340 0.07 -26.37 1.65
N HIS A 341 1.22 -25.68 1.65
CA HIS A 341 1.62 -24.77 2.73
C HIS A 341 1.28 -23.32 2.44
N GLY A 342 0.74 -23.05 1.26
CA GLY A 342 0.31 -21.73 0.84
C GLY A 342 -1.07 -21.42 1.40
N SER A 343 -1.16 -20.42 2.27
CA SER A 343 -2.45 -19.78 2.51
C SER A 343 -2.82 -18.91 1.30
N ALA A 344 -4.08 -18.51 1.15
CA ALA A 344 -4.49 -17.43 0.24
C ALA A 344 -3.65 -16.14 0.42
N ASP A 345 -2.94 -16.03 1.54
CA ASP A 345 -2.00 -14.95 1.84
C ASP A 345 -0.53 -15.21 1.48
N ASN A 346 -0.14 -16.45 1.18
CA ASN A 346 1.24 -16.88 0.96
C ASN A 346 1.37 -17.89 -0.20
N GLY A 347 1.43 -17.45 -1.46
CA GLY A 347 2.19 -18.24 -2.45
C GLY A 347 1.56 -18.56 -3.80
N GLU A 348 0.36 -18.07 -4.14
CA GLU A 348 0.22 -17.64 -5.54
C GLU A 348 1.21 -16.50 -5.78
N ILE A 349 1.56 -16.28 -7.05
CA ILE A 349 2.07 -14.98 -7.47
C ILE A 349 0.99 -13.98 -7.03
N LYS A 350 1.14 -13.43 -5.82
CA LYS A 350 0.57 -12.14 -5.47
C LYS A 350 1.24 -11.18 -6.42
N LEU A 351 0.64 -11.06 -7.60
CA LEU A 351 0.36 -9.84 -8.29
C LEU A 351 0.08 -8.79 -7.20
N SER A 352 1.18 -8.20 -6.70
CA SER A 352 1.22 -7.77 -5.31
C SER A 352 0.42 -6.50 -5.17
N GLU A 353 -0.86 -6.63 -4.81
CA GLU A 353 -1.54 -5.59 -4.07
C GLU A 353 -0.63 -5.23 -2.90
N SER A 354 -0.19 -3.97 -2.88
CA SER A 354 0.50 -3.47 -1.71
C SER A 354 -0.51 -3.48 -0.57
N SER A 355 -0.35 -4.43 0.36
CA SER A 355 -1.10 -4.48 1.62
C SER A 355 -0.84 -3.27 2.53
N LYS A 356 0.04 -2.35 2.09
CA LYS A 356 0.32 -1.12 2.83
C LYS A 356 -0.76 -0.09 2.54
N PRO A 357 -1.29 0.57 3.59
CA PRO A 357 -2.29 1.63 3.42
C PRO A 357 -1.68 2.80 2.64
N CYS A 358 -2.51 3.40 1.79
CA CYS A 358 -2.16 4.56 0.96
C CYS A 358 -2.77 5.81 1.60
N PRO A 359 -1.99 6.89 1.81
CA PRO A 359 -2.59 8.15 2.23
C PRO A 359 -3.47 8.72 1.12
N PRO A 360 -4.65 9.28 1.43
CA PRO A 360 -5.46 10.06 0.50
C PRO A 360 -4.71 11.28 -0.05
N LEU A 361 -5.10 11.76 -1.24
CA LEU A 361 -4.43 12.88 -1.92
C LEU A 361 -4.43 14.17 -1.10
N TRP A 362 -5.52 14.49 -0.41
CA TRP A 362 -5.59 15.68 0.43
C TRP A 362 -4.61 15.61 1.61
N MET A 363 -4.35 14.43 2.18
CA MET A 363 -3.31 14.25 3.21
C MET A 363 -1.91 14.40 2.63
N VAL A 364 -1.68 13.95 1.39
CA VAL A 364 -0.41 14.18 0.67
C VAL A 364 -0.15 15.67 0.47
N LEU A 365 -1.18 16.46 0.15
CA LEU A 365 -1.09 17.92 0.03
C LEU A 365 -0.79 18.57 1.39
N LYS A 366 -1.46 18.15 2.47
CA LYS A 366 -1.17 18.60 3.85
C LYS A 366 0.26 18.28 4.29
N LEU A 367 0.78 17.10 3.95
CA LEU A 367 2.18 16.75 4.21
C LEU A 367 3.16 17.71 3.51
N LYS A 368 2.85 18.12 2.28
CA LYS A 368 3.66 19.10 1.55
C LYS A 368 3.58 20.47 2.22
N GLU A 369 2.39 20.91 2.63
CA GLU A 369 2.17 22.15 3.37
C GLU A 369 3.03 22.19 4.65
N ILE A 370 2.94 21.17 5.50
CA ILE A 370 3.73 21.05 6.75
C ILE A 370 5.24 21.17 6.49
N LEU A 371 5.72 20.62 5.37
CA LEU A 371 7.15 20.64 5.04
C LEU A 371 7.63 21.99 4.48
N THR A 372 6.77 22.81 3.86
CA THR A 372 7.19 24.04 3.16
C THR A 372 6.69 25.35 3.76
N GLU A 373 5.67 25.32 4.62
CA GLU A 373 5.09 26.53 5.21
C GLU A 373 6.10 27.36 6.01
N ASN A 374 5.84 28.67 6.09
CA ASN A 374 6.61 29.63 6.89
C ASN A 374 8.13 29.49 6.75
N ASP A 375 8.62 29.28 5.51
CA ASP A 375 10.04 29.02 5.23
C ASP A 375 10.57 27.80 6.02
N TYR A 376 9.93 26.64 5.83
CA TYR A 376 10.31 25.36 6.43
C TYR A 376 10.35 25.40 7.97
N GLU A 377 9.40 26.09 8.60
CA GLU A 377 9.36 26.29 10.06
C GLU A 377 9.37 24.97 10.84
N TRP A 378 8.47 24.04 10.50
CA TRP A 378 8.40 22.74 11.18
C TRP A 378 9.67 21.90 10.99
N PRO A 379 10.21 21.70 9.77
CA PRO A 379 11.49 21.02 9.61
C PRO A 379 12.66 21.67 10.37
N LYS A 380 12.71 23.00 10.45
CA LYS A 380 13.73 23.75 11.18
C LYS A 380 13.58 23.62 12.70
N SER A 381 12.39 23.31 13.22
CA SER A 381 12.19 23.04 14.66
C SER A 381 12.86 21.74 15.13
N ILE A 382 13.18 20.82 14.21
CA ILE A 382 13.72 19.51 14.55
C ILE A 382 15.22 19.62 14.80
N THR A 383 15.62 19.56 16.08
CA THR A 383 17.03 19.61 16.52
C THR A 383 17.93 18.56 15.86
N SER A 384 17.40 17.40 15.48
CA SER A 384 18.19 16.37 14.78
C SER A 384 18.58 16.73 13.35
N GLN A 385 18.04 17.80 12.77
CA GLN A 385 18.42 18.33 11.44
C GLN A 385 19.57 19.34 11.47
N TYR A 386 20.26 19.50 12.61
CA TYR A 386 21.43 20.35 12.73
C TYR A 386 22.69 19.53 13.04
N ASN A 387 23.84 20.12 12.73
CA ASN A 387 25.17 19.61 13.07
C ASN A 387 26.02 20.79 13.56
N ASP A 388 26.59 20.67 14.75
CA ASP A 388 27.39 21.72 15.40
C ASP A 388 28.62 22.13 14.56
N SER A 389 29.07 21.27 13.64
CA SER A 389 30.19 21.56 12.73
C SER A 389 29.81 22.35 11.47
N ILE A 390 28.51 22.55 11.20
CA ILE A 390 28.05 23.30 10.03
C ILE A 390 27.40 24.59 10.51
N THR A 391 28.18 25.67 10.45
CA THR A 391 27.75 27.01 10.83
C THR A 391 27.79 27.97 9.65
N ASP A 392 27.05 29.06 9.76
CA ASP A 392 27.08 30.13 8.79
C ASP A 392 28.32 31.02 9.00
N LYS A 393 28.41 32.14 8.26
CA LYS A 393 29.54 33.08 8.38
C LYS A 393 29.60 33.77 9.76
N ASN A 394 28.50 33.78 10.49
CA ASN A 394 28.36 34.42 11.80
C ASN A 394 28.57 33.43 12.96
N GLY A 395 28.69 32.13 12.66
CA GLY A 395 28.87 31.07 13.64
C GLY A 395 27.56 30.42 14.09
N ASP A 396 26.42 30.77 13.49
CA ASP A 396 25.11 30.21 13.83
C ASP A 396 24.91 28.84 13.15
N PRO A 397 24.27 27.87 13.82
CA PRO A 397 24.07 26.53 13.27
C PRO A 397 23.15 26.57 12.03
N VAL A 398 23.59 25.96 10.94
CA VAL A 398 22.83 25.92 9.67
C VAL A 398 21.94 24.68 9.63
N TRP A 399 20.67 24.88 9.29
CA TRP A 399 19.72 23.80 9.08
C TRP A 399 20.12 22.92 7.88
N ILE A 400 20.07 21.59 8.06
CA ILE A 400 20.37 20.59 7.03
C ILE A 400 19.05 20.13 6.38
N PRO A 401 18.74 20.51 5.13
CA PRO A 401 17.43 20.29 4.54
C PRO A 401 17.27 18.96 3.80
N VAL A 402 18.27 18.06 3.93
CA VAL A 402 18.44 16.87 3.09
C VAL A 402 17.24 15.92 3.17
N ILE A 403 16.78 15.61 4.38
CA ILE A 403 15.66 14.67 4.57
C ILE A 403 14.33 15.32 4.14
N THR A 404 14.17 16.62 4.37
CA THR A 404 13.01 17.40 3.93
C THR A 404 12.86 17.37 2.42
N TYR A 405 13.91 17.75 1.67
CA TYR A 405 13.88 17.70 0.20
C TYR A 405 13.71 16.28 -0.33
N LEU A 406 14.21 15.25 0.38
CA LEU A 406 14.00 13.86 -0.02
C LEU A 406 12.51 13.51 -0.02
N TYR A 407 11.77 13.89 1.03
CA TYR A 407 10.34 13.64 1.09
C TYR A 407 9.54 14.53 0.16
N LEU A 408 9.93 15.80 -0.03
CA LEU A 408 9.30 16.69 -1.02
C LEU A 408 9.38 16.09 -2.44
N VAL A 409 10.54 15.59 -2.85
CA VAL A 409 10.69 14.92 -4.15
C VAL A 409 9.83 13.66 -4.26
N MET A 410 9.70 12.88 -3.19
CA MET A 410 8.83 11.70 -3.15
C MET A 410 7.33 12.03 -3.17
N LEU A 411 6.93 13.21 -2.69
CA LEU A 411 5.56 13.70 -2.75
C LEU A 411 5.18 14.19 -4.16
N GLU A 412 6.14 14.74 -4.91
CA GLU A 412 5.93 15.23 -6.28
C GLU A 412 6.00 14.12 -7.35
N ILE A 413 6.97 13.21 -7.24
CA ILE A 413 7.20 12.15 -8.23
C ILE A 413 7.20 10.80 -7.50
N PRO A 414 6.47 9.79 -8.01
CA PRO A 414 6.31 8.50 -7.33
C PRO A 414 7.57 7.61 -7.40
N LEU A 415 8.69 8.07 -6.86
CA LEU A 415 9.95 7.34 -6.73
C LEU A 415 10.00 6.54 -5.42
N ARG A 416 10.75 5.43 -5.41
CA ARG A 416 11.02 4.70 -4.15
C ARG A 416 12.05 5.46 -3.33
N LYS A 417 11.91 5.46 -2.01
CA LYS A 417 12.88 6.03 -1.05
C LYS A 417 14.34 5.69 -1.40
N ILE A 418 14.61 4.42 -1.68
CA ILE A 418 15.96 3.94 -2.03
C ILE A 418 16.48 4.51 -3.36
N GLN A 419 15.59 4.80 -4.31
CA GLN A 419 15.96 5.41 -5.60
C GLN A 419 16.33 6.87 -5.40
N VAL A 420 15.57 7.61 -4.59
CA VAL A 420 15.86 9.01 -4.27
C VAL A 420 17.20 9.14 -3.52
N LEU A 421 17.46 8.28 -2.54
CA LEU A 421 18.76 8.23 -1.84
C LEU A 421 19.96 7.96 -2.75
N ARG A 422 19.76 7.34 -3.91
CA ARG A 422 20.81 6.97 -4.87
C ARG A 422 20.98 7.99 -6.01
N LEU A 423 20.20 9.07 -5.99
CA LEU A 423 20.33 10.12 -6.99
C LEU A 423 21.71 10.77 -6.91
N ASP A 424 22.28 11.02 -8.07
CA ASP A 424 23.60 11.63 -8.22
C ASP A 424 23.43 13.13 -8.48
N SER A 425 24.33 13.93 -7.91
CA SER A 425 24.32 15.40 -8.00
C SER A 425 24.70 15.92 -9.38
N GLY A 426 25.40 15.12 -10.20
CA GLY A 426 25.93 15.58 -11.48
C GLY A 426 27.19 16.47 -11.36
N GLU A 427 27.78 16.60 -10.17
CA GLU A 427 29.01 17.39 -9.95
C GLU A 427 30.20 16.87 -10.79
N GLY A 428 30.19 15.57 -11.13
CA GLY A 428 31.19 14.91 -11.97
C GLY A 428 30.92 14.93 -13.48
N ASP A 429 29.76 15.45 -13.90
CA ASP A 429 29.29 15.36 -15.29
C ASP A 429 29.94 16.42 -16.19
N VAL A 430 29.77 16.27 -17.51
CA VAL A 430 30.31 17.21 -18.51
C VAL A 430 29.45 18.47 -18.63
N TRP A 431 28.14 18.31 -18.48
CA TRP A 431 27.15 19.38 -18.62
C TRP A 431 26.35 19.51 -17.34
N LYS A 432 26.09 20.75 -16.93
CA LYS A 432 25.20 21.10 -15.83
C LYS A 432 23.94 21.73 -16.41
N TYR A 433 22.80 21.44 -15.82
CA TYR A 433 21.56 22.14 -16.12
C TYR A 433 21.45 23.36 -15.20
N ASP A 434 21.28 24.54 -15.78
CA ASP A 434 20.99 25.77 -15.02
C ASP A 434 19.48 25.98 -14.98
N ALA A 435 18.91 25.84 -13.78
CA ALA A 435 17.47 25.99 -13.54
C ALA A 435 16.99 27.44 -13.73
N LYS A 436 17.86 28.46 -13.60
CA LYS A 436 17.47 29.87 -13.74
C LYS A 436 17.37 30.32 -15.18
N SER A 437 18.35 29.94 -16.00
CA SER A 437 18.39 30.27 -17.43
C SER A 437 17.72 29.22 -18.31
N ASP A 438 17.21 28.14 -17.69
CA ASP A 438 16.57 27.00 -18.36
C ASP A 438 17.40 26.44 -19.52
N CYS A 439 18.71 26.29 -19.31
CA CYS A 439 19.61 25.87 -20.38
C CYS A 439 20.73 24.95 -19.88
N TRP A 440 21.30 24.19 -20.82
CA TRP A 440 22.45 23.32 -20.56
C TRP A 440 23.74 24.12 -20.72
N VAL A 441 24.50 24.24 -19.63
CA VAL A 441 25.80 24.91 -19.59
C VAL A 441 26.92 23.92 -19.34
N LYS A 442 28.13 24.24 -19.77
CA LYS A 442 29.30 23.40 -19.49
C LYS A 442 29.53 23.41 -17.97
N ASN A 443 29.73 22.24 -17.39
CA ASN A 443 29.95 22.13 -15.94
C ASN A 443 31.29 22.81 -15.58
N ASP A 444 31.22 23.77 -14.66
CA ASP A 444 32.33 24.58 -14.15
C ASP A 444 32.84 24.10 -12.79
N HIS A 445 32.22 23.08 -12.22
CA HIS A 445 32.62 22.50 -10.94
C HIS A 445 34.03 21.91 -10.99
N GLN A 446 34.78 21.94 -9.87
CA GLN A 446 36.15 21.42 -9.79
C GLN A 446 36.26 19.94 -10.19
N LEU A 447 35.18 19.18 -9.98
CA LEU A 447 35.09 17.75 -10.30
C LEU A 447 34.49 17.48 -11.69
N ALA A 448 34.22 18.51 -12.50
CA ALA A 448 33.65 18.33 -13.83
C ALA A 448 34.52 17.41 -14.70
N ASN A 449 33.87 16.58 -15.53
CA ASN A 449 34.51 15.55 -16.37
C ASN A 449 35.19 14.41 -15.59
N TYR A 450 34.96 14.26 -14.28
CA TYR A 450 35.53 13.18 -13.48
C TYR A 450 35.34 11.81 -14.15
N TRP A 451 34.09 11.48 -14.52
CA TRP A 451 33.76 10.17 -15.11
C TRP A 451 34.43 9.93 -16.46
N LYS A 452 34.56 10.99 -17.27
CA LYS A 452 35.24 10.95 -18.56
C LYS A 452 36.74 10.71 -18.38
N ASN A 453 37.35 11.36 -17.40
CA ASN A 453 38.78 11.23 -17.10
C ASN A 453 39.13 9.85 -16.51
N THR A 454 38.21 9.24 -15.75
CA THR A 454 38.37 7.88 -15.21
C THR A 454 38.07 6.77 -16.23
N GLY A 455 37.66 7.11 -17.46
CA GLY A 455 37.34 6.13 -18.51
C GLY A 455 36.02 5.38 -18.32
N ALA A 456 35.06 5.94 -17.57
CA ALA A 456 33.73 5.35 -17.43
C ALA A 456 32.99 5.33 -18.78
N LYS A 457 32.16 4.31 -19.07
CA LYS A 457 31.41 4.28 -20.35
C LYS A 457 30.22 5.25 -20.32
N VAL A 458 29.71 5.58 -19.14
CA VAL A 458 28.65 6.58 -18.94
C VAL A 458 29.21 7.80 -18.22
N HIS A 459 29.38 8.89 -18.96
CA HIS A 459 30.01 10.12 -18.48
C HIS A 459 29.07 11.09 -17.74
N ASN A 460 27.76 11.03 -18.01
CA ASN A 460 26.78 11.89 -17.37
C ASN A 460 25.84 11.01 -16.52
N ARG A 461 25.93 11.15 -15.20
CA ARG A 461 25.26 10.29 -14.21
C ARG A 461 24.33 11.06 -13.28
N GLY A 462 24.34 12.40 -13.34
CA GLY A 462 23.49 13.27 -12.55
C GLY A 462 22.00 13.05 -12.79
N VAL A 463 21.19 13.40 -11.78
CA VAL A 463 19.73 13.33 -11.85
C VAL A 463 19.17 14.18 -12.99
N PHE A 464 19.78 15.33 -13.29
CA PHE A 464 19.43 16.10 -14.48
C PHE A 464 20.25 15.57 -15.66
N ARG A 465 19.55 15.01 -16.66
CA ARG A 465 20.21 14.41 -17.81
C ARG A 465 19.81 15.06 -19.12
N ARG A 466 20.84 15.38 -19.90
CA ARG A 466 20.73 15.89 -21.26
C ARG A 466 20.59 14.72 -22.24
N LYS A 467 19.47 14.64 -22.95
CA LYS A 467 19.23 13.61 -23.97
C LYS A 467 19.16 14.22 -25.36
N MET A 468 19.98 13.71 -26.27
CA MET A 468 19.86 14.03 -27.70
C MET A 468 18.94 12.99 -28.33
N ILE A 469 17.86 13.44 -28.98
CA ILE A 469 16.94 12.58 -29.71
C ILE A 469 17.16 12.82 -31.20
N ASN A 470 17.30 11.73 -31.96
CA ASN A 470 17.45 11.81 -33.41
C ASN A 470 16.24 12.53 -34.03
N GLY A 471 16.49 13.58 -34.82
CA GLY A 471 15.45 14.41 -35.44
C GLY A 471 15.03 15.65 -34.65
N VAL A 472 15.54 15.88 -33.43
CA VAL A 472 15.29 17.09 -32.64
C VAL A 472 16.58 17.91 -32.54
N LEU A 473 16.53 19.18 -32.96
CA LEU A 473 17.71 20.08 -32.95
C LEU A 473 18.15 20.48 -31.54
N SER A 474 17.23 20.50 -30.57
CA SER A 474 17.50 20.87 -29.19
C SER A 474 17.61 19.65 -28.25
N PRO A 475 18.55 19.65 -27.29
CA PRO A 475 18.61 18.62 -26.26
C PRO A 475 17.35 18.60 -25.40
N GLN A 476 16.82 17.41 -25.16
CA GLN A 476 15.68 17.17 -24.28
C GLN A 476 16.14 16.96 -22.83
N PHE A 477 15.33 17.41 -21.89
CA PHE A 477 15.54 17.20 -20.46
C PHE A 477 14.94 15.87 -20.01
N ALA A 478 15.66 15.12 -19.17
CA ALA A 478 15.15 13.94 -18.49
C ALA A 478 15.68 13.85 -17.07
N LEU A 479 14.86 13.32 -16.16
CA LEU A 479 15.30 12.90 -14.84
C LEU A 479 15.89 11.50 -14.92
N TYR A 480 17.17 11.34 -14.58
CA TYR A 480 17.84 10.05 -14.57
C TYR A 480 17.82 9.44 -13.17
N ILE A 481 17.19 8.26 -13.05
CA ILE A 481 17.07 7.51 -11.81
C ILE A 481 18.06 6.35 -11.84
N ASN A 482 19.14 6.47 -11.07
CA ASN A 482 20.33 5.60 -11.09
C ASN A 482 20.13 4.14 -10.62
N SER A 483 18.89 3.74 -10.35
CA SER A 483 18.58 2.36 -9.96
C SER A 483 17.15 1.93 -10.30
N ASN A 484 17.03 0.67 -10.69
CA ASN A 484 15.79 -0.02 -10.98
C ASN A 484 15.83 -1.46 -10.43
N LYS A 485 14.92 -1.78 -9.50
CA LYS A 485 14.85 -3.06 -8.79
C LYS A 485 14.82 -4.29 -9.71
N THR A 486 14.15 -4.20 -10.86
CA THR A 486 13.93 -5.35 -11.75
C THR A 486 14.82 -5.32 -12.99
N ALA A 487 15.08 -4.13 -13.55
CA ALA A 487 15.88 -3.99 -14.77
C ALA A 487 17.39 -4.03 -14.51
N ASP A 488 17.86 -3.63 -13.33
CA ASP A 488 19.30 -3.59 -13.05
C ASP A 488 19.95 -4.97 -13.06
N LYS A 489 19.16 -6.03 -12.79
CA LYS A 489 19.63 -7.42 -12.83
C LYS A 489 20.16 -7.83 -14.21
N SER A 490 19.51 -7.41 -15.30
CA SER A 490 19.93 -7.79 -16.66
C SER A 490 21.20 -7.08 -17.11
N VAL A 491 21.57 -5.98 -16.45
CA VAL A 491 22.82 -5.24 -16.72
C VAL A 491 23.85 -5.43 -15.60
N GLY A 492 23.64 -6.40 -14.71
CA GLY A 492 24.56 -6.77 -13.64
C GLY A 492 24.83 -5.65 -12.63
N PHE A 493 23.86 -4.75 -12.40
CA PHE A 493 24.00 -3.58 -11.52
C PHE A 493 25.14 -2.61 -11.87
N SER A 494 25.57 -2.59 -13.14
CA SER A 494 26.69 -1.79 -13.65
C SER A 494 26.34 -0.30 -13.86
N GLU A 495 27.26 0.48 -14.45
CA GLU A 495 27.04 1.90 -14.83
C GLU A 495 25.88 2.15 -15.81
N LYS A 496 25.31 1.10 -16.41
CA LYS A 496 24.11 1.17 -17.26
C LYS A 496 22.81 0.99 -16.49
N SER A 497 22.88 0.81 -15.17
CA SER A 497 21.70 0.67 -14.30
C SER A 497 20.85 1.93 -14.24
N GLY A 498 19.58 1.76 -13.91
CA GLY A 498 18.62 2.85 -13.84
C GLY A 498 17.76 3.04 -15.09
N TYR A 499 17.03 4.16 -15.12
CA TYR A 499 16.11 4.53 -16.20
C TYR A 499 15.92 6.04 -16.24
N GLU A 500 15.40 6.54 -17.35
CA GLU A 500 15.15 7.97 -17.58
C GLU A 500 13.65 8.25 -17.57
N ILE A 501 13.25 9.32 -16.88
CA ILE A 501 11.90 9.87 -16.90
C ILE A 501 11.94 11.15 -17.75
N PRO A 502 11.38 11.16 -18.97
CA PRO A 502 11.32 12.33 -19.86
C PRO A 502 10.21 13.30 -19.39
N TRP A 503 10.28 13.73 -18.13
CA TRP A 503 9.35 14.67 -17.53
C TRP A 503 10.13 15.82 -16.90
N LYS A 504 9.96 17.01 -17.45
CA LYS A 504 10.47 18.25 -16.87
C LYS A 504 9.44 18.76 -15.86
N ASN A 505 9.67 18.48 -14.58
CA ASN A 505 8.85 18.96 -13.48
C ASN A 505 9.59 20.10 -12.76
N ASP A 506 9.09 21.33 -12.93
CA ASP A 506 9.76 22.54 -12.44
C ASP A 506 9.87 22.57 -10.91
N THR A 507 8.88 22.04 -10.20
CA THR A 507 8.88 21.94 -8.74
C THR A 507 10.01 21.02 -8.24
N VAL A 508 10.17 19.86 -8.87
CA VAL A 508 11.26 18.93 -8.52
C VAL A 508 12.62 19.50 -8.91
N ILE A 509 12.71 20.17 -10.06
CA ILE A 509 13.95 20.84 -10.48
C ILE A 509 14.35 21.88 -9.43
N LYS A 510 13.42 22.72 -8.97
CA LYS A 510 13.65 23.71 -7.92
C LYS A 510 14.19 23.07 -6.64
N TYR A 511 13.52 22.05 -6.12
CA TYR A 511 13.93 21.37 -4.88
C TYR A 511 15.32 20.74 -4.99
N LEU A 512 15.63 20.09 -6.11
CA LEU A 512 16.92 19.45 -6.31
C LEU A 512 18.03 20.49 -6.51
N ASP A 513 17.77 21.60 -7.22
CA ASP A 513 18.73 22.70 -7.43
C ASP A 513 19.04 23.46 -6.12
N GLU A 514 18.02 23.73 -5.30
CA GLU A 514 18.17 24.31 -3.96
C GLU A 514 19.03 23.42 -3.06
N LEU A 515 18.78 22.10 -3.06
CA LEU A 515 19.59 21.14 -2.32
C LEU A 515 21.02 21.05 -2.85
N MET A 516 21.23 21.02 -4.17
CA MET A 516 22.57 21.03 -4.79
C MET A 516 23.37 22.25 -4.36
N THR A 517 22.75 23.43 -4.42
CA THR A 517 23.37 24.71 -4.02
C THR A 517 23.74 24.69 -2.54
N TRP A 518 22.86 24.17 -1.68
CA TRP A 518 23.14 24.02 -0.25
C TRP A 518 24.33 23.07 0.00
N GLN A 519 24.35 21.91 -0.66
CA GLN A 519 25.44 20.93 -0.51
C GLN A 519 26.77 21.49 -0.99
N GLN A 520 26.82 22.17 -2.13
CA GLN A 520 28.06 22.79 -2.65
C GLN A 520 28.62 23.85 -1.68
N LYS A 521 27.74 24.60 -1.01
CA LYS A 521 28.15 25.66 -0.08
C LYS A 521 28.63 25.12 1.28
N TYR A 522 27.90 24.18 1.88
CA TYR A 522 28.12 23.78 3.28
C TYR A 522 28.71 22.37 3.45
N ASN A 523 28.59 21.50 2.44
CA ASN A 523 29.09 20.13 2.49
C ASN A 523 29.66 19.69 1.11
N PRO A 524 30.68 20.39 0.58
CA PRO A 524 31.17 20.17 -0.79
C PRO A 524 31.67 18.74 -1.00
N ALA A 525 31.47 18.21 -2.20
CA ALA A 525 31.98 16.91 -2.60
C ALA A 525 33.46 17.02 -2.93
N THR A 526 34.26 16.04 -2.50
CA THR A 526 35.69 15.96 -2.81
C THR A 526 36.02 14.79 -3.73
N ALA A 527 35.30 13.68 -3.59
CA ALA A 527 35.45 12.46 -4.38
C ALA A 527 34.11 11.70 -4.38
N PRO A 528 33.85 10.82 -5.37
CA PRO A 528 32.67 9.99 -5.35
C PRO A 528 32.77 8.98 -4.21
N VAL A 529 31.63 8.59 -3.65
CA VAL A 529 31.57 7.62 -2.56
C VAL A 529 31.37 6.22 -3.15
N SER A 530 32.28 5.30 -2.81
CA SER A 530 32.12 3.92 -3.23
C SER A 530 31.01 3.22 -2.47
N TYR A 531 30.24 2.38 -3.17
CA TYR A 531 29.18 1.60 -2.54
C TYR A 531 29.74 0.61 -1.50
N LYS A 532 30.97 0.12 -1.69
CA LYS A 532 31.66 -0.82 -0.77
C LYS A 532 31.87 -0.24 0.62
N ASP A 533 32.09 1.07 0.69
CA ASP A 533 32.38 1.77 1.93
C ASP A 533 31.11 2.19 2.68
N ILE A 534 29.92 2.03 2.07
CA ILE A 534 28.66 2.45 2.66
C ILE A 534 28.18 1.43 3.69
N PRO A 535 27.97 1.84 4.97
CA PRO A 535 27.47 0.92 5.97
C PRO A 535 26.06 0.40 5.67
N ASN A 536 25.79 -0.83 6.11
CA ASN A 536 24.46 -1.47 6.04
C ASN A 536 23.34 -0.70 6.77
N SER A 537 23.68 0.31 7.58
CA SER A 537 22.72 1.21 8.23
C SER A 537 22.04 2.19 7.27
N ILE A 538 22.62 2.38 6.07
CA ILE A 538 22.11 3.27 5.01
C ILE A 538 21.39 2.44 3.93
N PHE A 539 22.04 1.41 3.42
CA PHE A 539 21.46 0.50 2.42
C PHE A 539 21.30 -0.90 2.99
N GLU A 540 20.07 -1.39 3.02
CA GLU A 540 19.75 -2.77 3.40
C GLU A 540 20.10 -3.73 2.25
N GLY A 541 20.76 -4.84 2.61
CA GLY A 541 21.13 -5.92 1.70
C GLY A 541 22.63 -6.18 1.72
N GLU A 542 23.00 -7.47 1.64
CA GLU A 542 24.38 -7.89 1.42
C GLU A 542 24.45 -8.42 -0.03
N PRO A 543 24.92 -7.61 -1.01
CA PRO A 543 25.07 -8.07 -2.39
C PRO A 543 26.11 -9.19 -2.50
N SER A 544 26.03 -9.98 -3.57
CA SER A 544 27.12 -10.91 -3.92
C SER A 544 28.41 -10.13 -4.23
N LYS A 545 29.58 -10.78 -4.16
CA LYS A 545 30.88 -10.11 -4.35
C LYS A 545 30.97 -9.48 -5.74
N LYS A 546 30.53 -10.22 -6.77
CA LYS A 546 30.50 -9.75 -8.16
C LYS A 546 29.61 -8.53 -8.35
N VAL A 547 28.42 -8.50 -7.73
CA VAL A 547 27.52 -7.34 -7.77
C VAL A 547 28.09 -6.16 -6.98
N LEU A 548 28.73 -6.43 -5.85
CA LEU A 548 29.36 -5.39 -5.03
C LEU A 548 30.50 -4.68 -5.78
N GLU A 549 31.22 -5.41 -6.63
CA GLU A 549 32.27 -4.88 -7.50
C GLU A 549 31.73 -4.14 -8.74
N SER A 550 30.55 -4.51 -9.23
CA SER A 550 29.96 -3.90 -10.42
C SER A 550 29.18 -2.61 -10.14
N ILE A 551 28.69 -2.40 -8.91
CA ILE A 551 27.93 -1.19 -8.55
C ILE A 551 28.84 0.04 -8.69
N PRO A 552 28.45 1.03 -9.52
CA PRO A 552 29.27 2.21 -9.75
C PRO A 552 29.30 3.13 -8.52
N ASP A 553 30.45 3.78 -8.33
CA ASP A 553 30.61 4.91 -7.41
C ASP A 553 29.74 6.10 -7.84
N ARG A 554 29.33 6.95 -6.88
CA ARG A 554 28.40 8.06 -7.13
C ARG A 554 28.75 9.31 -6.34
N PHE A 555 28.41 10.46 -6.91
CA PHE A 555 28.31 11.72 -6.16
C PHE A 555 26.89 11.84 -5.63
N TYR A 556 26.62 11.28 -4.44
CA TYR A 556 25.26 11.31 -3.88
C TYR A 556 24.75 12.75 -3.72
N LEU A 557 23.52 13.00 -4.18
CA LEU A 557 22.87 14.29 -3.98
C LEU A 557 22.38 14.46 -2.54
N PHE A 558 21.70 13.44 -2.01
CA PHE A 558 21.14 13.44 -0.66
C PHE A 558 22.19 12.99 0.36
N ARG A 559 23.23 13.79 0.60
CA ARG A 559 24.31 13.52 1.57
C ARG A 559 23.87 13.93 2.96
N SER A 560 24.15 13.10 3.96
CA SER A 560 23.69 13.29 5.35
C SER A 560 24.17 14.60 5.97
N ALA A 561 25.38 15.07 5.62
CA ALA A 561 26.05 16.21 6.26
C ALA A 561 26.24 16.07 7.78
N LYS A 562 26.00 14.86 8.32
CA LYS A 562 26.20 14.48 9.73
C LYS A 562 27.14 13.30 9.82
N ASP A 563 27.78 13.15 10.98
CA ASP A 563 28.63 12.00 11.26
C ASP A 563 27.80 10.71 11.33
N ILE A 564 28.25 9.71 10.58
CA ILE A 564 27.61 8.39 10.51
C ILE A 564 28.58 7.39 11.12
N LYS A 565 28.07 6.56 12.04
CA LYS A 565 28.87 5.48 12.63
C LYS A 565 29.39 4.55 11.53
N ASN A 566 30.71 4.40 11.46
CA ASN A 566 31.42 3.62 10.44
C ASN A 566 31.21 4.12 8.99
N GLY A 567 30.86 5.40 8.82
CA GLY A 567 30.68 6.04 7.52
C GLY A 567 31.22 7.47 7.53
N ASN A 568 30.84 8.27 6.53
CA ASN A 568 31.22 9.67 6.43
C ASN A 568 30.03 10.58 6.10
N ARG A 569 30.21 11.90 6.24
CA ARG A 569 29.15 12.90 5.99
C ARG A 569 28.71 13.02 4.52
N GLN A 570 29.50 12.49 3.58
CA GLN A 570 29.20 12.47 2.14
C GLN A 570 28.31 11.28 1.76
N MET A 571 28.08 10.34 2.67
CA MET A 571 27.13 9.24 2.47
C MET A 571 25.68 9.69 2.73
N PRO A 572 24.68 8.98 2.18
CA PRO A 572 23.28 9.30 2.43
C PRO A 572 22.82 9.11 3.88
N PRO A 573 21.70 9.75 4.30
CA PRO A 573 21.11 9.53 5.63
C PRO A 573 20.81 8.07 5.93
N THR A 574 21.01 7.67 7.18
CA THR A 574 20.71 6.31 7.63
C THR A 574 19.20 6.02 7.64
N ILE A 575 18.84 4.73 7.56
CA ILE A 575 17.44 4.28 7.59
C ILE A 575 16.73 4.74 8.87
N ARG A 576 17.47 4.75 10.00
CA ARG A 576 16.97 5.23 11.29
C ARG A 576 16.60 6.71 11.25
N MET A 577 17.47 7.57 10.69
CA MET A 577 17.21 9.01 10.58
C MET A 577 15.96 9.29 9.73
N LEU A 578 15.81 8.58 8.61
CA LEU A 578 14.65 8.70 7.74
C LEU A 578 13.37 8.24 8.45
N HIS A 579 13.43 7.11 9.17
CA HIS A 579 12.30 6.60 9.93
C HIS A 579 11.87 7.55 11.06
N GLU A 580 12.82 8.04 11.86
CA GLU A 580 12.57 9.00 12.93
C GLU A 580 11.93 10.29 12.40
N PHE A 581 12.43 10.83 11.27
CA PHE A 581 11.84 12.01 10.64
C PHE A 581 10.42 11.76 10.13
N TRP A 582 10.20 10.65 9.43
CA TRP A 582 8.90 10.29 8.88
C TRP A 582 7.82 10.13 9.96
N VAL A 583 8.17 9.46 11.05
CA VAL A 583 7.22 9.21 12.14
C VAL A 583 6.89 10.52 12.88
N LYS A 584 7.83 11.45 13.01
CA LYS A 584 7.55 12.81 13.51
C LYS A 584 6.66 13.61 12.55
N LEU A 585 6.86 13.48 11.25
CA LEU A 585 6.01 14.16 10.25
C LEU A 585 4.57 13.65 10.31
N MET A 586 4.38 12.35 10.49
CA MET A 586 3.04 11.75 10.67
C MET A 586 2.38 12.14 11.99
N ASP A 587 3.17 12.30 13.05
CA ASP A 587 2.70 12.79 14.35
C ASP A 587 2.21 14.25 14.26
N GLU A 588 2.94 15.11 13.54
CA GLU A 588 2.51 16.48 13.27
C GLU A 588 1.26 16.53 12.39
N LEU A 589 1.16 15.66 11.37
CA LEU A 589 -0.04 15.54 10.54
C LEU A 589 -1.25 15.15 11.41
N GLU A 590 -1.13 14.10 12.23
CA GLU A 590 -2.19 13.66 13.15
C GLU A 590 -2.65 14.80 14.07
N ARG A 591 -1.69 15.53 14.66
CA ARG A 591 -1.96 16.67 15.54
C ARG A 591 -2.77 17.77 14.84
N ARG A 592 -2.37 18.18 13.64
CA ARG A 592 -3.09 19.23 12.88
C ARG A 592 -4.49 18.80 12.45
N LEU A 593 -4.66 17.53 12.09
CA LEU A 593 -5.98 17.01 11.73
C LEU A 593 -6.91 16.97 12.94
N HIS A 594 -6.40 16.64 14.13
CA HIS A 594 -7.16 16.75 15.37
C HIS A 594 -7.53 18.21 15.69
N ASP A 595 -6.61 19.16 15.49
CA ASP A 595 -6.89 20.59 15.66
C ASP A 595 -7.97 21.09 14.68
N GLU A 596 -8.03 20.54 13.47
CA GLU A 596 -9.07 20.80 12.45
C GLU A 596 -10.39 20.04 12.73
N GLY A 597 -10.46 19.22 13.79
CA GLY A 597 -11.66 18.47 14.19
C GLY A 597 -11.86 17.12 13.47
N VAL A 598 -10.86 16.64 12.74
CA VAL A 598 -10.89 15.35 12.03
C VAL A 598 -10.39 14.24 12.95
N ASP A 599 -11.31 13.36 13.39
CA ASP A 599 -10.94 12.18 14.19
C ASP A 599 -10.25 11.13 13.31
N CYS A 600 -8.93 10.99 13.48
CA CYS A 600 -8.13 10.02 12.75
C CYS A 600 -6.98 9.47 13.60
N GLN A 601 -6.63 8.20 13.41
CA GLN A 601 -5.49 7.58 14.07
C GLN A 601 -4.43 7.18 13.04
N ILE A 602 -3.37 7.99 12.95
CA ILE A 602 -2.25 7.79 12.03
C ILE A 602 -1.08 7.13 12.77
N ILE A 603 -0.85 7.44 14.05
CA ILE A 603 0.20 6.81 14.85
C ILE A 603 -0.33 5.51 15.48
N ILE A 604 0.27 4.39 15.09
CA ILE A 604 -0.10 3.04 15.56
C ILE A 604 0.48 2.78 16.95
N SER A 605 1.74 3.18 17.18
CA SER A 605 2.40 2.95 18.46
C SER A 605 3.26 4.13 18.89
N ARG A 606 3.18 4.42 20.18
CA ARG A 606 4.01 5.41 20.89
C ARG A 606 4.82 4.71 21.97
N ASN A 607 6.00 5.24 22.25
CA ASN A 607 6.84 4.76 23.33
C ASN A 607 6.17 5.08 24.67
N LYS A 608 5.85 4.05 25.47
CA LYS A 608 5.12 4.19 26.73
C LYS A 608 5.80 5.12 27.76
N ASN A 609 7.10 5.34 27.66
CA ASN A 609 7.86 6.14 28.62
C ASN A 609 8.08 7.59 28.16
N THR A 610 8.36 7.81 26.87
CA THR A 610 8.70 9.13 26.33
C THR A 610 7.57 9.76 25.52
N ASN A 611 6.46 9.03 25.35
CA ASN A 611 5.35 9.30 24.44
C ASN A 611 5.77 9.58 22.98
N ALA A 612 7.02 9.27 22.63
CA ALA A 612 7.55 9.52 21.31
C ALA A 612 6.92 8.53 20.31
N PRO A 613 6.51 8.99 19.11
CA PRO A 613 5.90 8.13 18.13
C PRO A 613 6.92 7.10 17.61
N GLN A 614 6.51 5.84 17.50
CA GLN A 614 7.37 4.71 17.09
C GLN A 614 6.96 4.11 15.75
N GLN A 615 5.67 4.07 15.42
CA GLN A 615 5.17 3.51 14.18
C GLN A 615 3.97 4.29 13.67
N ALA A 616 3.99 4.60 12.37
CA ALA A 616 2.88 5.23 11.67
C ALA A 616 2.16 4.25 10.74
N LEU A 617 0.88 4.49 10.48
CA LEU A 617 0.03 3.75 9.56
C LEU A 617 0.56 3.81 8.14
N TYR A 618 0.82 5.03 7.66
CA TYR A 618 1.40 5.26 6.34
C TYR A 618 2.91 5.18 6.39
N THR A 619 3.48 4.45 5.43
CA THR A 619 4.94 4.35 5.26
C THR A 619 5.39 5.22 4.09
N PRO A 620 6.68 5.61 3.98
CA PRO A 620 7.18 6.33 2.80
C PRO A 620 6.92 5.61 1.47
N HIS A 621 6.76 4.28 1.50
CA HIS A 621 6.41 3.52 0.31
C HIS A 621 4.99 3.81 -0.19
N GLY A 622 4.08 4.18 0.71
CA GLY A 622 2.70 4.55 0.38
C GLY A 622 2.62 5.81 -0.48
N LEU A 623 3.58 6.74 -0.38
CA LEU A 623 3.63 7.94 -1.23
C LEU A 623 3.74 7.60 -2.72
N ARG A 624 4.55 6.59 -3.05
CA ARG A 624 4.67 6.13 -4.44
C ARG A 624 3.35 5.55 -4.95
N LEU A 625 2.63 4.82 -4.10
CA LEU A 625 1.31 4.29 -4.44
C LEU A 625 0.33 5.45 -4.67
N ALA A 626 0.26 6.41 -3.73
CA ALA A 626 -0.58 7.59 -3.84
C ALA A 626 -0.32 8.40 -5.13
N GLY A 627 0.95 8.65 -5.45
CA GLY A 627 1.33 9.40 -6.65
C GLY A 627 0.99 8.66 -7.95
N LEU A 628 1.14 7.33 -8.00
CA LEU A 628 0.73 6.55 -9.17
C LEU A 628 -0.80 6.54 -9.33
N THR A 629 -1.56 6.36 -8.24
CA THR A 629 -3.02 6.42 -8.27
C THR A 629 -3.52 7.79 -8.73
N SER A 630 -2.94 8.86 -8.19
CA SER A 630 -3.33 10.23 -8.52
C SER A 630 -3.10 10.56 -10.00
N LEU A 631 -1.91 10.23 -10.54
CA LEU A 631 -1.64 10.43 -11.96
C LEU A 631 -2.57 9.60 -12.86
N ALA A 632 -2.93 8.39 -12.43
CA ALA A 632 -3.87 7.55 -13.16
C ALA A 632 -5.30 8.12 -13.13
N GLN A 633 -5.74 8.67 -12.00
CA GLN A 633 -7.03 9.37 -11.86
C GLN A 633 -7.11 10.63 -12.73
N GLN A 634 -5.96 11.29 -12.97
CA GLN A 634 -5.86 12.44 -13.88
C GLN A 634 -5.77 12.03 -15.36
N GLY A 635 -6.03 10.76 -15.69
CA GLY A 635 -6.11 10.26 -17.06
C GLY A 635 -4.76 9.90 -17.71
N VAL A 636 -3.66 9.83 -16.95
CA VAL A 636 -2.36 9.41 -17.53
C VAL A 636 -2.43 7.92 -17.89
N PRO A 637 -2.14 7.53 -19.16
CA PRO A 637 -2.22 6.14 -19.59
C PRO A 637 -1.35 5.21 -18.74
N ILE A 638 -1.89 4.04 -18.40
CA ILE A 638 -1.23 3.10 -17.49
C ILE A 638 0.12 2.60 -18.02
N GLU A 639 0.27 2.51 -19.34
CA GLU A 639 1.54 2.14 -19.96
C GLU A 639 2.65 3.16 -19.70
N VAL A 640 2.30 4.45 -19.73
CA VAL A 640 3.21 5.56 -19.44
C VAL A 640 3.59 5.54 -17.96
N LEU A 641 2.61 5.40 -17.07
CA LEU A 641 2.87 5.27 -15.63
C LEU A 641 3.76 4.07 -15.31
N SER A 642 3.51 2.94 -15.97
CA SER A 642 4.24 1.70 -15.77
C SER A 642 5.68 1.78 -16.25
N LYS A 643 5.88 2.06 -17.54
CA LYS A 643 7.18 1.94 -18.20
C LYS A 643 8.05 3.18 -17.97
N VAL A 644 7.44 4.36 -17.98
CA VAL A 644 8.15 5.64 -18.01
C VAL A 644 8.36 6.19 -16.59
N VAL A 645 7.30 6.28 -15.78
CA VAL A 645 7.40 6.87 -14.43
C VAL A 645 7.87 5.86 -13.39
N ALA A 646 7.24 4.68 -13.37
CA ALA A 646 7.51 3.65 -12.38
C ALA A 646 8.69 2.73 -12.72
N GLY A 647 9.09 2.66 -13.99
CA GLY A 647 10.18 1.82 -14.49
C GLY A 647 9.89 0.31 -14.34
N HIS A 648 8.61 -0.09 -14.36
CA HIS A 648 8.20 -1.48 -14.22
C HIS A 648 8.44 -2.25 -15.53
N LYS A 649 8.95 -3.49 -15.43
CA LYS A 649 9.16 -4.38 -16.58
C LYS A 649 7.84 -4.95 -17.13
N ASN A 650 6.80 -5.04 -16.29
CA ASN A 650 5.48 -5.56 -16.64
C ASN A 650 4.40 -4.55 -16.20
N ILE A 651 3.44 -4.27 -17.09
CA ILE A 651 2.29 -3.38 -16.86
C ILE A 651 1.42 -3.86 -15.71
N LEU A 652 1.27 -5.19 -15.54
CA LEU A 652 0.51 -5.80 -14.45
C LEU A 652 0.93 -5.25 -13.09
N MET A 653 2.24 -5.08 -12.83
CA MET A 653 2.74 -4.50 -11.58
C MET A 653 2.17 -3.10 -11.31
N THR A 654 1.78 -2.35 -12.33
CA THR A 654 1.28 -0.96 -12.25
C THR A 654 -0.23 -0.91 -12.02
N ILE A 655 -0.97 -1.85 -12.60
CA ILE A 655 -2.41 -2.05 -12.36
C ILE A 655 -2.67 -2.22 -10.86
N TYR A 656 -1.80 -2.94 -10.13
CA TYR A 656 -1.93 -3.09 -8.66
C TYR A 656 -1.73 -1.82 -7.84
N TYR A 657 -1.19 -0.74 -8.42
CA TYR A 657 -1.11 0.54 -7.72
C TYR A 657 -2.39 1.35 -7.86
N GLN A 658 -3.32 0.95 -8.72
CA GLN A 658 -4.53 1.69 -9.02
C GLN A 658 -5.66 1.25 -8.08
N LYS A 659 -5.72 1.86 -6.90
CA LYS A 659 -6.86 1.68 -5.99
C LYS A 659 -7.95 2.67 -6.37
N PHE A 660 -8.77 2.30 -7.34
CA PHE A 660 -10.00 3.05 -7.60
C PHE A 660 -11.09 2.61 -6.63
N HIS A 661 -11.83 3.59 -6.12
CA HIS A 661 -13.08 3.29 -5.42
C HIS A 661 -14.09 2.73 -6.45
N PRO A 662 -14.89 1.70 -6.13
CA PRO A 662 -15.85 1.12 -7.07
C PRO A 662 -16.79 2.15 -7.69
N SER A 663 -17.20 3.19 -6.94
CA SER A 663 -18.02 4.28 -7.48
C SER A 663 -17.32 5.06 -8.61
N HIS A 664 -16.03 5.34 -8.46
CA HIS A 664 -15.25 6.06 -9.47
C HIS A 664 -15.02 5.22 -10.74
N ILE A 665 -14.86 3.90 -10.59
CA ILE A 665 -14.81 2.99 -11.75
C ILE A 665 -16.13 3.06 -12.52
N SER A 666 -17.26 2.95 -11.81
CA SER A 666 -18.59 3.02 -12.41
C SER A 666 -18.85 4.38 -13.08
N GLU A 667 -18.48 5.49 -12.45
CA GLU A 667 -18.59 6.84 -13.04
C GLU A 667 -17.77 6.97 -14.32
N VAL A 668 -16.50 6.60 -14.30
CA VAL A 668 -15.62 6.68 -15.48
C VAL A 668 -16.09 5.77 -16.61
N LEU A 669 -16.59 4.57 -16.29
CA LEU A 669 -17.15 3.65 -17.29
C LEU A 669 -18.47 4.19 -17.87
N ASN A 670 -19.33 4.78 -17.04
CA ASN A 670 -20.58 5.39 -17.50
C ASN A 670 -20.31 6.63 -18.39
N ASP A 671 -19.36 7.49 -18.01
CA ASP A 671 -18.96 8.65 -18.80
C ASP A 671 -18.32 8.23 -20.14
N ALA A 672 -17.46 7.20 -20.11
CA ALA A 672 -16.87 6.65 -21.33
C ALA A 672 -17.91 6.01 -22.24
N SER A 673 -18.91 5.30 -21.69
CA SER A 673 -20.02 4.74 -22.46
C SER A 673 -20.83 5.85 -23.15
N ARG A 674 -21.08 6.97 -22.45
CA ARG A 674 -21.81 8.12 -23.00
C ARG A 674 -21.03 8.79 -24.13
N ASP A 675 -19.74 9.01 -23.95
CA ASP A 675 -18.91 9.63 -24.97
C ASP A 675 -18.83 8.74 -26.22
N LEU A 676 -18.83 7.41 -26.05
CA LEU A 676 -18.92 6.45 -27.15
C LEU A 676 -20.28 6.52 -27.89
N GLU A 677 -21.41 6.58 -27.17
CA GLU A 677 -22.74 6.74 -27.78
C GLU A 677 -22.86 8.04 -28.59
N LEU A 678 -22.38 9.16 -28.04
CA LEU A 678 -22.36 10.46 -28.73
C LEU A 678 -21.43 10.47 -29.95
N GLN A 679 -20.27 9.82 -29.84
CA GLN A 679 -19.38 9.62 -30.98
C GLN A 679 -20.03 8.74 -32.05
N TYR A 680 -20.77 7.71 -31.64
CA TYR A 680 -21.49 6.83 -32.56
C TYR A 680 -22.59 7.57 -33.30
N GLN A 681 -23.40 8.37 -32.62
CA GLN A 681 -24.41 9.24 -33.22
C GLN A 681 -23.80 10.23 -34.24
N LYS A 682 -22.67 10.86 -33.89
CA LYS A 682 -21.94 11.77 -34.81
C LYS A 682 -21.36 11.03 -36.02
N SER A 683 -20.83 9.83 -35.82
CA SER A 683 -20.31 8.99 -36.91
C SER A 683 -21.44 8.57 -37.85
N PHE A 684 -22.58 8.13 -37.30
CA PHE A 684 -23.77 7.78 -38.07
C PHE A 684 -24.34 8.98 -38.85
N GLN A 685 -24.34 10.17 -38.25
CA GLN A 685 -24.70 11.41 -38.94
C GLN A 685 -23.75 11.72 -40.11
N ARG A 686 -22.44 11.51 -39.95
CA ARG A 686 -21.47 11.70 -41.04
C ARG A 686 -21.72 10.69 -42.15
N TRP A 687 -21.91 9.43 -41.81
CA TRP A 687 -22.21 8.35 -42.75
C TRP A 687 -23.48 8.63 -43.57
N LEU A 688 -24.58 9.08 -42.93
CA LEU A 688 -25.82 9.44 -43.62
C LEU A 688 -25.64 10.54 -44.69
N LYS A 689 -24.62 11.40 -44.58
CA LYS A 689 -24.34 12.44 -45.59
C LYS A 689 -23.66 11.88 -46.85
N GLU A 690 -22.98 10.74 -46.71
CA GLU A 690 -22.15 10.14 -47.76
C GLU A 690 -22.82 8.89 -48.38
N ALA A 691 -23.77 8.27 -47.68
CA ALA A 691 -24.40 7.01 -48.04
C ALA A 691 -25.41 7.12 -49.21
N THR A 692 -25.55 6.03 -49.97
CA THR A 692 -26.54 5.90 -51.05
C THR A 692 -27.91 5.43 -50.51
N TRP A 693 -28.98 5.65 -51.29
CA TRP A 693 -30.37 5.32 -50.89
C TRP A 693 -30.56 3.86 -50.45
N ASP A 694 -30.01 2.89 -51.21
CA ASP A 694 -30.08 1.46 -50.88
C ASP A 694 -29.37 1.10 -49.58
N GLN A 695 -28.42 1.92 -49.13
CA GLN A 695 -27.69 1.72 -47.88
C GLN A 695 -28.42 2.38 -46.72
N VAL A 696 -28.95 3.59 -46.88
CA VAL A 696 -29.71 4.28 -45.82
C VAL A 696 -30.98 3.51 -45.45
N ALA A 697 -31.73 3.00 -46.43
CA ALA A 697 -32.93 2.19 -46.19
C ALA A 697 -32.64 0.87 -45.45
N LYS A 698 -31.38 0.38 -45.48
CA LYS A 698 -30.96 -0.83 -44.76
C LYS A 698 -30.55 -0.56 -43.31
N TYR A 699 -30.12 0.65 -42.97
CA TYR A 699 -29.48 0.95 -41.68
C TYR A 699 -30.19 2.03 -40.86
N ALA A 700 -31.27 2.63 -41.37
CA ALA A 700 -32.05 3.64 -40.67
C ALA A 700 -33.55 3.28 -40.63
N ALA A 701 -34.23 3.73 -39.58
CA ALA A 701 -35.67 3.64 -39.39
C ALA A 701 -36.31 5.03 -39.54
N PHE A 702 -37.50 5.08 -40.14
CA PHE A 702 -38.22 6.32 -40.43
C PHE A 702 -39.72 6.04 -40.54
N ASN A 703 -40.55 7.07 -40.31
CA ASN A 703 -42.01 6.93 -40.39
C ASN A 703 -42.56 7.00 -41.82
N SER A 704 -41.83 7.61 -42.75
CA SER A 704 -42.24 7.82 -44.13
C SER A 704 -41.04 7.90 -45.06
N GLU A 705 -41.15 7.36 -46.27
CA GLU A 705 -40.12 7.45 -47.32
C GLU A 705 -39.79 8.92 -47.68
N ASP A 706 -40.75 9.84 -47.48
CA ASP A 706 -40.58 11.29 -47.62
C ASP A 706 -39.43 11.85 -46.73
N ALA A 707 -39.07 11.18 -45.63
CA ALA A 707 -37.96 11.56 -44.75
C ALA A 707 -36.62 11.52 -45.50
N ILE A 708 -36.43 10.45 -46.27
CA ILE A 708 -35.19 10.16 -46.99
C ILE A 708 -35.14 10.95 -48.29
N ASP A 709 -36.25 11.04 -49.04
CA ASP A 709 -36.34 11.88 -50.23
C ASP A 709 -36.08 13.35 -49.89
N GLY A 710 -36.59 13.78 -48.73
CA GLY A 710 -36.26 15.06 -48.14
C GLY A 710 -34.77 15.23 -47.87
N ALA A 711 -34.11 14.25 -47.23
CA ALA A 711 -32.68 14.28 -46.93
C ALA A 711 -31.79 14.25 -48.19
N LEU A 712 -32.19 13.51 -49.23
CA LEU A 712 -31.42 13.33 -50.47
C LEU A 712 -31.69 14.41 -51.53
N SER A 713 -32.70 15.27 -51.34
CA SER A 713 -32.98 16.37 -52.27
C SER A 713 -31.78 17.32 -52.44
N ASP A 714 -31.61 17.89 -53.63
CA ASP A 714 -30.49 18.81 -53.93
C ASP A 714 -30.50 20.03 -52.98
N ALA A 715 -31.68 20.50 -52.58
CA ALA A 715 -31.85 21.54 -51.58
C ALA A 715 -31.34 21.13 -50.18
N SER A 716 -31.61 19.89 -49.76
CA SER A 716 -31.16 19.37 -48.46
C SER A 716 -29.67 19.00 -48.42
N ARG A 717 -29.07 18.60 -49.55
CA ARG A 717 -27.62 18.39 -49.66
C ARG A 717 -26.84 19.71 -49.55
N CYS A 718 -27.36 20.79 -50.15
CA CYS A 718 -26.79 22.14 -49.97
C CYS A 718 -26.91 22.66 -48.53
N THR A 719 -27.86 22.14 -47.74
CA THR A 719 -28.04 22.45 -46.32
C THR A 719 -27.60 21.32 -45.38
N ALA A 720 -26.75 20.39 -45.81
CA ALA A 720 -26.28 19.26 -44.99
C ALA A 720 -25.55 19.69 -43.70
N SER A 721 -24.99 20.92 -43.69
CA SER A 721 -24.41 21.56 -42.50
C SER A 721 -25.46 21.99 -41.45
N LEU A 722 -26.74 22.06 -41.84
CA LEU A 722 -27.86 22.42 -40.99
C LEU A 722 -28.58 21.19 -40.40
N TRP A 723 -28.19 19.95 -40.73
CA TRP A 723 -28.82 18.76 -40.14
C TRP A 723 -28.57 18.74 -38.63
N GLY A 724 -29.65 18.82 -37.86
CA GLY A 724 -29.60 18.78 -36.40
C GLY A 724 -29.84 17.37 -35.89
N SER A 725 -28.97 16.90 -35.00
CA SER A 725 -29.29 15.75 -34.14
C SER A 725 -30.36 16.21 -33.14
N THR A 726 -31.55 15.63 -33.23
CA THR A 726 -32.51 15.67 -32.13
C THR A 726 -32.13 14.58 -31.12
N ASN A 727 -32.73 14.61 -29.92
CA ASN A 727 -32.41 13.60 -28.91
C ASN A 727 -32.92 12.19 -29.28
N LEU A 728 -33.90 12.10 -30.19
CA LEU A 728 -34.56 10.84 -30.57
C LEU A 728 -34.20 10.40 -32.01
N GLY A 729 -33.33 11.15 -32.69
CA GLY A 729 -32.91 10.87 -34.06
C GLY A 729 -32.31 12.09 -34.77
N LEU A 730 -32.35 12.06 -36.09
CA LEU A 730 -31.82 13.10 -36.96
C LEU A 730 -32.94 13.82 -37.70
N CYS A 731 -32.88 15.16 -37.72
CA CYS A 731 -33.79 16.00 -38.47
C CYS A 731 -33.05 16.70 -39.63
N PRO A 732 -33.34 16.35 -40.90
CA PRO A 732 -32.71 16.99 -42.07
C PRO A 732 -32.97 18.50 -42.16
N TYR A 733 -34.05 18.98 -41.53
CA TYR A 733 -34.50 20.38 -41.60
C TYR A 733 -34.33 21.17 -40.28
N ASN A 734 -33.71 20.56 -39.26
CA ASN A 734 -33.46 21.19 -37.94
C ASN A 734 -34.67 21.91 -37.31
N GLY A 735 -35.86 21.30 -37.41
CA GLY A 735 -37.09 21.85 -36.84
C GLY A 735 -37.73 23.03 -37.60
N THR A 736 -37.25 23.39 -38.79
CA THR A 736 -37.84 24.48 -39.59
C THR A 736 -39.10 24.06 -40.36
N ARG A 737 -39.29 22.75 -40.58
CA ARG A 737 -40.42 22.15 -41.33
C ARG A 737 -41.33 21.28 -40.45
N CYS A 738 -41.64 21.74 -39.23
CA CYS A 738 -42.61 21.08 -38.36
C CYS A 738 -44.07 21.34 -38.77
N LYS A 739 -44.33 22.45 -39.48
CA LYS A 739 -45.66 22.86 -39.98
C LYS A 739 -46.26 21.89 -40.99
N ASP A 740 -45.41 21.12 -41.63
CA ASP A 740 -45.75 20.06 -42.57
C ASP A 740 -45.08 18.79 -42.09
N GLY A 741 -45.12 18.41 -40.82
CA GLY A 741 -44.48 17.18 -40.35
C GLY A 741 -45.43 16.01 -40.15
N GLY A 742 -46.74 16.27 -40.02
CA GLY A 742 -47.74 15.31 -39.60
C GLY A 742 -48.39 14.51 -40.73
N ALA A 743 -49.50 13.86 -40.41
CA ALA A 743 -50.23 12.98 -41.34
C ALA A 743 -50.73 13.70 -42.60
N CYS A 744 -50.82 12.96 -43.71
CA CYS A 744 -51.29 13.46 -45.00
C CYS A 744 -52.83 13.49 -45.03
N VAL A 745 -53.42 14.67 -45.26
CA VAL A 745 -54.88 14.89 -45.25
C VAL A 745 -55.48 14.74 -46.65
N ARG A 746 -54.73 15.12 -47.70
CA ARG A 746 -55.17 15.01 -49.10
C ARG A 746 -54.02 14.56 -49.99
N LYS A 747 -54.19 13.40 -50.63
CA LYS A 747 -53.32 12.91 -51.70
C LYS A 747 -53.80 13.50 -53.04
N ASN A 748 -53.18 14.58 -53.49
CA ASN A 748 -53.39 15.06 -54.85
C ASN A 748 -52.32 14.41 -55.73
N GLY A 749 -52.71 13.60 -56.71
CA GLY A 749 -51.84 12.72 -57.52
C GLY A 749 -50.74 13.39 -58.38
N LYS A 750 -50.28 14.60 -58.03
CA LYS A 750 -49.17 15.34 -58.63
C LYS A 750 -48.38 16.14 -57.56
N GLY A 751 -47.85 15.48 -56.54
CA GLY A 751 -46.84 16.05 -55.61
C GLY A 751 -47.31 17.13 -54.61
N ASN A 752 -48.54 17.64 -54.72
CA ASN A 752 -49.09 18.62 -53.78
C ASN A 752 -49.94 17.95 -52.69
N ASN A 753 -49.30 17.08 -51.90
CA ASN A 753 -49.91 16.51 -50.71
C ASN A 753 -49.97 17.57 -49.61
N ILE A 754 -51.13 17.70 -48.95
CA ILE A 754 -51.30 18.62 -47.82
C ILE A 754 -51.15 17.80 -46.54
N TYR A 755 -50.19 18.21 -45.71
CA TYR A 755 -49.86 17.55 -44.44
C TYR A 755 -50.22 18.44 -43.25
N LEU A 756 -50.55 17.81 -42.13
CA LEU A 756 -50.83 18.51 -40.88
C LEU A 756 -49.54 19.03 -40.22
N PRO A 757 -49.64 20.11 -39.43
CA PRO A 757 -48.57 20.51 -38.52
C PRO A 757 -48.43 19.50 -37.39
N ILE A 758 -47.21 19.40 -36.86
CA ILE A 758 -46.95 18.69 -35.61
C ILE A 758 -46.96 19.71 -34.48
N GLU A 759 -47.77 19.45 -33.46
CA GLU A 759 -47.83 20.24 -32.23
C GLU A 759 -46.60 19.94 -31.34
N ASP A 760 -46.09 20.96 -30.65
CA ASP A 760 -45.00 20.87 -29.68
C ASP A 760 -43.69 20.19 -30.14
N LYS A 761 -43.44 20.16 -31.46
CA LYS A 761 -42.23 19.53 -32.06
C LYS A 761 -42.07 18.05 -31.69
N ASN A 762 -43.16 17.31 -31.58
CA ASN A 762 -43.11 15.87 -31.38
C ASN A 762 -42.41 15.16 -32.55
N CYS A 763 -41.14 14.80 -32.34
CA CYS A 763 -40.30 14.23 -33.39
C CYS A 763 -40.69 12.80 -33.76
N VAL A 764 -41.19 12.01 -32.80
CA VAL A 764 -41.59 10.61 -33.01
C VAL A 764 -42.74 10.51 -34.00
N MET A 765 -43.67 11.47 -33.98
CA MET A 765 -44.79 11.55 -34.92
C MET A 765 -44.41 12.19 -36.25
N CYS A 766 -43.17 12.66 -36.40
CA CYS A 766 -42.74 13.42 -37.56
C CYS A 766 -42.37 12.53 -38.72
N ARG A 767 -42.91 12.86 -39.90
CA ARG A 767 -42.52 12.18 -41.14
C ARG A 767 -41.08 12.45 -41.57
N HIS A 768 -40.46 13.52 -41.06
CA HIS A 768 -39.09 13.90 -41.41
C HIS A 768 -38.03 13.31 -40.45
N LEU A 769 -38.44 12.55 -39.43
CA LEU A 769 -37.52 11.94 -38.48
C LEU A 769 -36.82 10.73 -39.11
N ILE A 770 -35.50 10.70 -38.99
CA ILE A 770 -34.66 9.56 -39.34
C ILE A 770 -33.98 9.09 -38.05
N THR A 771 -34.12 7.83 -37.69
CA THR A 771 -33.49 7.25 -36.49
C THR A 771 -32.77 5.96 -36.83
N GLY A 772 -32.07 5.37 -35.87
CA GLY A 772 -31.25 4.18 -36.08
C GLY A 772 -30.73 3.61 -34.76
N LEU A 773 -29.89 2.59 -34.85
CA LEU A 773 -29.31 1.92 -33.69
C LEU A 773 -28.65 2.87 -32.66
N PRO A 774 -27.97 3.98 -33.04
CA PRO A 774 -27.38 4.91 -32.08
C PRO A 774 -28.36 5.63 -31.14
N TRP A 775 -29.67 5.64 -31.44
CA TRP A 775 -30.71 6.31 -30.64
C TRP A 775 -31.68 5.33 -29.97
N LEU A 776 -31.37 4.02 -29.98
CA LEU A 776 -32.25 2.99 -29.46
C LEU A 776 -32.50 3.18 -27.95
N THR A 777 -31.45 3.49 -27.18
CA THR A 777 -31.55 3.71 -25.73
C THR A 777 -32.42 4.92 -25.42
N GLU A 778 -32.24 6.04 -26.13
CA GLU A 778 -33.06 7.24 -25.98
C GLU A 778 -34.54 6.99 -26.33
N LEU A 779 -34.81 6.28 -27.43
CA LEU A 779 -36.16 5.90 -27.81
C LEU A 779 -36.82 5.00 -26.74
N TRP A 780 -36.05 4.09 -26.15
CA TRP A 780 -36.53 3.21 -25.11
C TRP A 780 -36.87 3.96 -23.82
N VAL A 781 -36.02 4.90 -23.39
CA VAL A 781 -36.29 5.77 -22.23
C VAL A 781 -37.54 6.63 -22.48
N HIS A 782 -37.65 7.22 -23.68
CA HIS A 782 -38.82 8.00 -24.08
C HIS A 782 -40.12 7.18 -24.06
N GLY A 783 -40.09 5.94 -24.57
CA GLY A 783 -41.22 5.03 -24.53
C GLY A 783 -41.68 4.72 -23.10
N ASN A 784 -40.73 4.48 -22.18
CA ASN A 784 -41.05 4.27 -20.76
C ASN A 784 -41.62 5.52 -20.09
N ALA A 785 -41.14 6.72 -20.45
CA ALA A 785 -41.70 7.98 -19.95
C ALA A 785 -43.15 8.19 -20.43
N LEU A 786 -43.46 7.83 -21.68
CA LEU A 786 -44.81 7.88 -22.24
C LEU A 786 -45.75 6.87 -21.58
N LEU A 787 -45.27 5.67 -21.22
CA LEU A 787 -46.07 4.69 -20.47
C LEU A 787 -46.52 5.23 -19.13
N ILE A 788 -45.60 5.78 -18.33
CA ILE A 788 -45.92 6.40 -17.03
C ILE A 788 -46.93 7.54 -17.21
N LYS A 789 -46.73 8.37 -18.25
CA LYS A 789 -47.66 9.46 -18.58
C LYS A 789 -49.04 8.92 -18.96
N SER A 790 -49.12 7.86 -19.76
CA SER A 790 -50.39 7.26 -20.20
C SER A 790 -51.19 6.75 -19.01
N GLU A 791 -50.54 6.10 -18.06
CA GLU A 791 -51.20 5.56 -16.89
C GLU A 791 -51.70 6.65 -15.95
N LYS A 792 -50.91 7.72 -15.76
CA LYS A 792 -51.33 8.88 -14.99
C LYS A 792 -52.58 9.54 -15.59
N VAL A 793 -52.58 9.77 -16.90
CA VAL A 793 -53.73 10.35 -17.60
C VAL A 793 -54.93 9.40 -17.55
N SER A 794 -54.71 8.09 -17.65
CA SER A 794 -55.76 7.06 -17.49
C SER A 794 -56.39 7.11 -16.09
N ARG A 795 -55.59 7.20 -15.02
CA ARG A 795 -56.09 7.34 -13.65
C ARG A 795 -56.92 8.62 -13.48
N GLU A 796 -56.44 9.75 -13.99
CA GLU A 796 -57.18 11.02 -13.94
C GLU A 796 -58.50 10.94 -14.73
N LEU A 797 -58.52 10.20 -15.84
CA LEU A 797 -59.73 9.96 -16.64
C LEU A 797 -60.75 9.11 -15.86
N ASP A 798 -60.31 8.05 -15.19
CA ASP A 798 -61.16 7.18 -14.36
C ASP A 798 -61.77 7.95 -13.17
N GLU A 799 -60.98 8.81 -12.51
CA GLU A 799 -61.48 9.69 -11.44
C GLU A 799 -62.57 10.64 -11.96
N CYS A 800 -62.35 11.25 -13.13
CA CYS A 800 -63.35 12.10 -13.78
C CYS A 800 -64.62 11.30 -14.13
N LEU A 801 -64.47 10.06 -14.61
CA LEU A 801 -65.59 9.18 -14.95
C LEU A 801 -66.41 8.82 -13.70
N GLN A 802 -65.74 8.48 -12.59
CA GLN A 802 -66.39 8.20 -11.31
C GLN A 802 -67.15 9.43 -10.78
N GLU A 803 -66.56 10.64 -10.86
CA GLU A 803 -67.26 11.86 -10.46
C GLU A 803 -68.52 12.08 -11.30
N VAL A 804 -68.43 11.89 -12.63
CA VAL A 804 -69.58 11.98 -13.53
C VAL A 804 -70.66 10.96 -13.17
N GLN A 805 -70.29 9.72 -12.86
CA GLN A 805 -71.22 8.67 -12.43
C GLN A 805 -71.92 9.03 -11.11
N ILE A 806 -71.18 9.47 -10.10
CA ILE A 806 -71.72 9.89 -8.80
C ILE A 806 -72.72 11.04 -8.98
N LEU A 807 -72.37 12.05 -9.80
CA LEU A 807 -73.25 13.19 -10.05
C LEU A 807 -74.51 12.79 -10.84
N LYS A 808 -74.40 11.84 -11.80
CA LYS A 808 -75.54 11.28 -12.52
C LYS A 808 -76.46 10.46 -11.62
N VAL A 809 -75.90 9.66 -10.69
CA VAL A 809 -76.68 8.91 -9.69
C VAL A 809 -77.39 9.86 -8.73
N LYS A 810 -76.71 10.91 -8.24
CA LYS A 810 -77.35 11.97 -7.43
C LYS A 810 -78.51 12.62 -8.16
N ARG A 811 -78.34 12.96 -9.44
CA ARG A 811 -79.42 13.49 -10.29
C ARG A 811 -80.58 12.49 -10.42
N LYS A 812 -80.30 11.20 -10.64
CA LYS A 812 -81.32 10.15 -10.76
C LYS A 812 -82.11 9.95 -9.46
N ASN A 813 -81.43 9.99 -8.30
CA ASN A 813 -82.07 9.88 -6.98
C ASN A 813 -83.00 11.06 -6.71
N LEU A 814 -82.56 12.30 -6.99
CA LEU A 814 -83.40 13.50 -6.85
C LEU A 814 -84.65 13.45 -7.75
N MET A 815 -84.51 12.94 -8.98
CA MET A 815 -85.63 12.74 -9.89
C MET A 815 -86.60 11.65 -9.43
N ARG A 816 -86.10 10.58 -8.79
CA ARG A 816 -86.93 9.51 -8.20
C ARG A 816 -87.72 10.02 -6.99
N ASP A 817 -87.13 10.89 -6.20
CA ASP A 817 -87.71 11.42 -4.96
C ASP A 817 -88.60 12.67 -5.22
N ASN A 818 -88.94 12.96 -6.50
CA ASN A 818 -89.76 14.12 -6.96
C ASN A 818 -89.25 15.50 -6.51
N GLN A 819 -87.95 15.65 -6.28
CA GLN A 819 -87.33 16.93 -5.92
C GLN A 819 -86.82 17.69 -7.15
N GLU A 820 -86.87 19.03 -7.12
CA GLU A 820 -86.34 19.85 -8.23
C GLU A 820 -84.82 19.68 -8.39
N VAL A 821 -84.39 19.42 -9.62
CA VAL A 821 -82.96 19.31 -9.95
C VAL A 821 -82.35 20.70 -10.02
N SER A 822 -81.47 21.03 -9.08
CA SER A 822 -80.76 22.32 -9.07
C SER A 822 -79.95 22.56 -10.37
N PRO A 823 -80.05 23.74 -11.01
CA PRO A 823 -79.25 24.12 -12.19
C PRO A 823 -77.74 24.04 -11.98
N GLN A 824 -77.28 24.19 -10.73
CA GLN A 824 -75.87 24.08 -10.35
C GLN A 824 -75.35 22.65 -10.55
N LEU A 825 -76.18 21.64 -10.26
CA LEU A 825 -75.81 20.23 -10.42
C LEU A 825 -75.67 19.86 -11.90
N VAL A 826 -76.57 20.35 -12.76
CA VAL A 826 -76.49 20.14 -14.22
C VAL A 826 -75.24 20.79 -14.80
N THR A 827 -74.90 21.99 -14.34
CA THR A 827 -73.68 22.69 -14.76
C THR A 827 -72.43 21.94 -14.30
N LYS A 828 -72.43 21.39 -13.08
CA LYS A 828 -71.31 20.59 -12.57
C LYS A 828 -71.11 19.31 -13.39
N ILE A 829 -72.19 18.60 -13.74
CA ILE A 829 -72.13 17.43 -14.62
C ILE A 829 -71.50 17.78 -15.97
N LYS A 830 -71.95 18.87 -16.62
CA LYS A 830 -71.39 19.31 -17.90
C LYS A 830 -69.89 19.63 -17.80
N LYS A 831 -69.47 20.33 -16.74
CA LYS A 831 -68.04 20.65 -16.51
C LYS A 831 -67.18 19.38 -16.35
N SER A 832 -67.61 18.42 -15.52
CA SER A 832 -66.87 17.16 -15.34
C SER A 832 -66.87 16.32 -16.62
N GLN A 833 -67.95 16.36 -17.44
CA GLN A 833 -67.97 15.72 -18.76
C GLN A 833 -66.97 16.34 -19.74
N THR A 834 -66.89 17.67 -19.82
CA THR A 834 -65.90 18.35 -20.67
C THR A 834 -64.47 18.05 -20.21
N LEU A 835 -64.23 17.96 -18.90
CA LEU A 835 -62.92 17.57 -18.37
C LEU A 835 -62.56 16.12 -18.76
N HIS A 836 -63.50 15.20 -18.64
CA HIS A 836 -63.34 13.82 -19.10
C HIS A 836 -63.05 13.75 -20.60
N GLU A 837 -63.79 14.46 -21.45
CA GLU A 837 -63.54 14.54 -22.89
C GLU A 837 -62.13 15.06 -23.19
N LYS A 838 -61.70 16.13 -22.51
CA LYS A 838 -60.34 16.67 -22.65
C LYS A 838 -59.27 15.63 -22.28
N LYS A 839 -59.45 14.92 -21.16
CA LYS A 839 -58.50 13.90 -20.70
C LYS A 839 -58.48 12.67 -21.61
N SER A 840 -59.62 12.30 -22.20
CA SER A 840 -59.69 11.23 -23.20
C SER A 840 -58.87 11.57 -24.43
N VAL A 841 -58.99 12.80 -24.95
CA VAL A 841 -58.18 13.25 -26.11
C VAL A 841 -56.69 13.31 -25.76
N GLU A 842 -56.35 13.76 -24.55
CA GLU A 842 -54.97 13.76 -24.06
C GLU A 842 -54.39 12.34 -24.02
N LEU A 843 -55.16 11.36 -23.54
CA LEU A 843 -54.74 9.96 -23.48
C LEU A 843 -54.56 9.35 -24.87
N ASP A 844 -55.50 9.60 -25.79
CA ASP A 844 -55.42 9.13 -27.18
C ASP A 844 -54.15 9.66 -27.90
N ASN A 845 -53.79 10.92 -27.63
CA ASN A 845 -52.56 11.51 -28.14
C ASN A 845 -51.34 10.77 -27.59
N VAL A 846 -51.26 10.57 -26.26
CA VAL A 846 -50.13 9.85 -25.63
C VAL A 846 -50.00 8.43 -26.16
N PHE A 847 -51.10 7.70 -26.36
CA PHE A 847 -51.06 6.36 -26.97
C PHE A 847 -50.58 6.37 -28.42
N SER A 848 -50.95 7.39 -29.19
CA SER A 848 -50.46 7.56 -30.56
C SER A 848 -48.95 7.77 -30.58
N GLU A 849 -48.43 8.59 -29.66
CA GLU A 849 -46.98 8.83 -29.48
C GLU A 849 -46.25 7.57 -29.06
N LEU A 850 -46.82 6.83 -28.10
CA LEU A 850 -46.26 5.57 -27.60
C LEU A 850 -46.19 4.53 -28.71
N HIS A 851 -47.26 4.39 -29.50
CA HIS A 851 -47.30 3.43 -30.59
C HIS A 851 -46.28 3.79 -31.69
N ALA A 852 -46.15 5.07 -32.05
CA ALA A 852 -45.14 5.51 -33.00
C ALA A 852 -43.71 5.23 -32.49
N THR A 853 -43.46 5.48 -31.19
CA THR A 853 -42.17 5.19 -30.54
C THR A 853 -41.87 3.69 -30.59
N HIS A 854 -42.84 2.85 -30.23
CA HIS A 854 -42.71 1.41 -30.26
C HIS A 854 -42.42 0.88 -31.68
N ASN A 855 -43.13 1.41 -32.69
CA ASN A 855 -42.89 1.04 -34.09
C ASN A 855 -41.45 1.41 -34.53
N LEU A 856 -40.94 2.57 -34.12
CA LEU A 856 -39.56 2.96 -34.40
C LEU A 856 -38.56 2.02 -33.71
N ILE A 857 -38.78 1.66 -32.44
CA ILE A 857 -37.93 0.71 -31.70
C ILE A 857 -37.90 -0.66 -32.41
N GLU A 858 -39.07 -1.20 -32.75
CA GLU A 858 -39.18 -2.49 -33.44
C GLU A 858 -38.56 -2.46 -34.84
N ASN A 859 -38.67 -1.34 -35.54
CA ASN A 859 -38.00 -1.17 -36.82
C ASN A 859 -36.48 -1.10 -36.65
N VAL A 860 -35.97 -0.39 -35.63
CA VAL A 860 -34.54 -0.29 -35.34
C VAL A 860 -33.93 -1.64 -34.97
N LYS A 861 -34.62 -2.46 -34.16
CA LYS A 861 -34.17 -3.82 -33.79
C LYS A 861 -33.97 -4.73 -35.00
N LYS A 862 -34.77 -4.55 -36.06
CA LYS A 862 -34.68 -5.35 -37.29
C LYS A 862 -33.55 -4.91 -38.23
N LEU A 863 -32.87 -3.79 -37.93
CA LEU A 863 -31.81 -3.27 -38.79
C LEU A 863 -30.49 -4.03 -38.59
N PRO A 864 -29.75 -4.37 -39.66
CA PRO A 864 -28.36 -4.82 -39.56
C PRO A 864 -27.43 -3.73 -38.99
N LYS A 865 -26.26 -4.11 -38.47
CA LYS A 865 -25.24 -3.17 -37.95
C LYS A 865 -24.70 -2.28 -39.08
N ALA A 866 -24.76 -0.96 -38.92
CA ALA A 866 -24.18 0.01 -39.86
C ALA A 866 -22.65 -0.07 -39.87
N PRO A 867 -21.98 0.07 -41.03
CA PRO A 867 -20.51 0.13 -41.09
C PRO A 867 -19.99 1.39 -40.39
N LEU A 868 -19.08 1.20 -39.42
CA LEU A 868 -18.37 2.27 -38.74
C LEU A 868 -17.16 2.72 -39.55
N PHE A 869 -17.02 4.03 -39.74
CA PHE A 869 -15.88 4.64 -40.42
C PHE A 869 -15.08 5.49 -39.41
N ASP A 870 -13.77 5.23 -39.30
CA ASP A 870 -12.85 6.02 -38.47
C ASP A 870 -12.65 7.44 -39.05
N GLU A 871 -12.00 8.35 -38.31
CA GLU A 871 -11.67 9.72 -38.75
C GLU A 871 -10.88 9.78 -40.09
N ASN A 872 -10.30 8.65 -40.51
CA ASN A 872 -9.57 8.49 -41.78
C ASN A 872 -10.36 7.76 -42.89
N GLY A 873 -11.66 7.47 -42.71
CA GLY A 873 -12.50 6.83 -43.73
C GLY A 873 -12.29 5.32 -43.92
N ASN A 874 -11.54 4.67 -43.04
CA ASN A 874 -11.37 3.21 -43.04
C ASN A 874 -12.51 2.52 -42.26
N GLN A 875 -13.00 1.39 -42.78
CA GLN A 875 -13.92 0.51 -42.04
C GLN A 875 -13.21 -0.07 -40.82
N SER A 876 -13.66 0.28 -39.61
CA SER A 876 -13.18 -0.33 -38.38
C SER A 876 -14.13 -1.45 -37.94
N ASN A 877 -13.59 -2.65 -37.76
CA ASN A 877 -14.32 -3.82 -37.24
C ASN A 877 -14.46 -3.82 -35.71
N ASN A 878 -13.98 -2.78 -35.02
CA ASN A 878 -13.93 -2.71 -33.57
C ASN A 878 -15.13 -1.96 -33.02
N LEU A 879 -16.26 -2.65 -32.91
CA LEU A 879 -17.32 -2.23 -31.99
C LEU A 879 -16.84 -2.44 -30.54
N PRO A 880 -17.11 -1.52 -29.61
CA PRO A 880 -16.98 -1.78 -28.18
C PRO A 880 -17.81 -3.01 -27.78
N ALA A 881 -17.23 -3.89 -26.97
CA ALA A 881 -17.87 -5.14 -26.52
C ALA A 881 -19.24 -4.94 -25.84
N LEU A 882 -19.56 -3.74 -25.32
CA LEU A 882 -20.87 -3.42 -24.72
C LEU A 882 -22.02 -3.36 -25.75
N LEU A 883 -21.71 -3.16 -27.04
CA LEU A 883 -22.68 -3.19 -28.16
C LEU A 883 -22.72 -4.56 -28.85
N MET A 884 -21.96 -5.55 -28.34
CA MET A 884 -21.77 -6.84 -29.00
C MET A 884 -22.78 -7.92 -28.60
N ASP A 885 -23.52 -7.75 -27.51
CA ASP A 885 -24.43 -8.81 -27.04
C ASP A 885 -25.84 -8.68 -27.62
N TYR A 886 -25.96 -8.90 -28.93
CA TYR A 886 -27.27 -9.12 -29.59
C TYR A 886 -27.88 -10.49 -29.22
N ASP A 887 -27.14 -11.36 -28.53
CA ASP A 887 -27.66 -12.64 -28.01
C ASP A 887 -28.36 -12.47 -26.66
N SER A 888 -28.31 -11.28 -26.05
CA SER A 888 -29.33 -10.90 -25.08
C SER A 888 -30.56 -10.49 -25.88
N GLU A 889 -31.51 -11.42 -26.03
CA GLU A 889 -32.87 -11.10 -26.43
C GLU A 889 -33.35 -9.97 -25.50
N PHE A 890 -33.29 -8.71 -25.96
CA PHE A 890 -34.09 -7.63 -25.40
C PHE A 890 -35.55 -7.95 -25.75
N GLU A 891 -36.10 -8.96 -25.08
CA GLU A 891 -37.54 -9.12 -24.92
C GLU A 891 -38.00 -7.81 -24.28
N VAL A 892 -38.62 -6.95 -25.10
CA VAL A 892 -39.35 -5.78 -24.61
C VAL A 892 -40.64 -6.32 -24.05
N ASP A 893 -40.51 -7.01 -22.92
CA ASP A 893 -41.62 -7.30 -22.07
C ASP A 893 -41.89 -6.00 -21.32
N TYR A 894 -42.91 -5.28 -21.77
CA TYR A 894 -43.53 -4.27 -20.93
C TYR A 894 -44.12 -5.01 -19.73
N ILE A 895 -43.34 -5.13 -18.65
CA ILE A 895 -43.76 -5.82 -17.44
C ILE A 895 -44.84 -4.95 -16.79
N GLU A 896 -46.08 -5.45 -16.76
CA GLU A 896 -47.13 -4.88 -15.93
C GLU A 896 -46.78 -5.13 -14.47
N THR A 897 -46.17 -4.13 -13.83
CA THR A 897 -45.88 -4.17 -12.40
C THR A 897 -47.09 -3.64 -11.61
N PRO A 898 -47.40 -4.22 -10.43
CA PRO A 898 -48.51 -3.76 -9.58
C PRO A 898 -48.31 -2.33 -9.03
N ASN A 899 -47.10 -1.78 -9.18
CA ASN A 899 -46.76 -0.39 -8.90
C ASN A 899 -45.84 0.17 -9.99
N ASN A 900 -45.86 1.49 -10.21
CA ASN A 900 -45.04 2.13 -11.25
C ASN A 900 -43.70 2.60 -10.75
N PHE A 901 -43.35 2.28 -9.49
CA PHE A 901 -42.20 2.88 -8.83
C PHE A 901 -40.90 2.52 -9.54
N GLN A 902 -40.78 1.27 -10.00
CA GLN A 902 -39.61 0.80 -10.74
C GLN A 902 -39.45 1.51 -12.10
N SER A 903 -40.53 1.59 -12.89
CA SER A 903 -40.53 2.32 -14.17
C SER A 903 -40.25 3.81 -13.98
N LEU A 904 -40.84 4.41 -12.94
CA LEU A 904 -40.63 5.80 -12.56
C LEU A 904 -39.18 6.07 -12.16
N ASP A 905 -38.59 5.22 -11.31
CA ASP A 905 -37.20 5.35 -10.90
C ASP A 905 -36.25 5.15 -12.08
N PHE A 906 -36.51 4.16 -12.95
CA PHE A 906 -35.75 3.94 -14.18
C PHE A 906 -35.71 5.20 -15.06
N VAL A 907 -36.86 5.81 -15.35
CA VAL A 907 -36.93 7.03 -16.18
C VAL A 907 -36.24 8.21 -15.49
N ILE A 908 -36.34 8.35 -14.17
CA ILE A 908 -35.66 9.43 -13.44
C ILE A 908 -34.14 9.25 -13.46
N GLN A 909 -33.64 8.03 -13.20
CA GLN A 909 -32.22 7.72 -13.31
C GLN A 909 -31.72 7.95 -14.75
N ALA A 910 -32.48 7.51 -15.75
CA ALA A 910 -32.17 7.74 -17.15
C ALA A 910 -32.19 9.25 -17.50
N SER A 911 -33.08 10.04 -16.93
CA SER A 911 -33.19 11.50 -17.16
C SER A 911 -31.97 12.28 -16.64
N ARG A 912 -31.18 11.70 -15.72
CA ARG A 912 -29.88 12.26 -15.28
C ARG A 912 -28.91 12.35 -16.47
N PHE A 913 -28.98 11.36 -17.37
CA PHE A 913 -28.18 11.28 -18.59
C PHE A 913 -28.90 11.96 -19.76
N TYR A 914 -30.17 11.63 -19.96
CA TYR A 914 -31.02 12.12 -21.04
C TYR A 914 -31.86 13.32 -20.60
N LYS A 915 -31.25 14.50 -20.60
CA LYS A 915 -31.85 15.75 -20.08
C LYS A 915 -33.22 16.13 -20.69
N HIS A 916 -33.55 15.61 -21.87
CA HIS A 916 -34.81 15.88 -22.55
C HIS A 916 -36.01 15.18 -21.93
N GLU A 917 -35.78 14.11 -21.17
CA GLU A 917 -36.80 13.37 -20.42
C GLU A 917 -36.91 13.84 -18.96
N LYS A 918 -36.24 14.95 -18.60
CA LYS A 918 -36.30 15.47 -17.23
C LYS A 918 -37.71 16.01 -16.95
N ASN A 919 -38.39 15.39 -15.98
CA ASN A 919 -39.72 15.80 -15.54
C ASN A 919 -39.78 15.93 -14.01
N GLU A 920 -39.89 17.17 -13.53
CA GLU A 920 -39.99 17.46 -12.09
C GLU A 920 -41.22 16.82 -11.43
N ALA A 921 -42.31 16.60 -12.18
CA ALA A 921 -43.50 15.96 -11.62
C ALA A 921 -43.23 14.49 -11.29
N PHE A 922 -42.39 13.81 -12.08
CA PHE A 922 -41.98 12.43 -11.84
C PHE A 922 -41.06 12.35 -10.62
N GLU A 923 -40.11 13.28 -10.50
CA GLU A 923 -39.22 13.36 -9.33
C GLU A 923 -40.03 13.51 -8.04
N ARG A 924 -41.00 14.43 -8.02
CA ARG A 924 -41.88 14.64 -6.86
C ARG A 924 -42.74 13.41 -6.55
N GLU A 925 -43.27 12.73 -7.56
CA GLU A 925 -44.09 11.52 -7.37
C GLU A 925 -43.26 10.38 -6.75
N ARG A 926 -42.01 10.20 -7.22
CA ARG A 926 -41.08 9.22 -6.64
C ARG A 926 -40.71 9.57 -5.20
N GLU A 927 -40.37 10.84 -4.93
CA GLU A 927 -40.04 11.31 -3.59
C GLU A 927 -41.21 11.16 -2.62
N MET A 928 -42.42 11.55 -3.02
CA MET A 928 -43.63 11.35 -2.21
C MET A 928 -43.90 9.88 -1.91
N PHE A 929 -43.62 8.98 -2.86
CA PHE A 929 -43.76 7.55 -2.64
C PHE A 929 -42.77 7.05 -1.58
N MET A 930 -41.49 7.43 -1.68
CA MET A 930 -40.47 7.07 -0.69
C MET A 930 -40.75 7.67 0.68
N ASP A 931 -41.16 8.94 0.74
CA ASP A 931 -41.51 9.63 1.97
C ASP A 931 -42.70 8.99 2.68
N THR A 932 -43.67 8.48 1.91
CA THR A 932 -44.79 7.72 2.48
C THR A 932 -44.32 6.43 3.14
N ILE A 933 -43.35 5.72 2.52
CA ILE A 933 -42.76 4.49 3.08
C ILE A 933 -41.96 4.80 4.35
N LEU A 934 -41.12 5.84 4.31
CA LEU A 934 -40.33 6.28 5.46
C LEU A 934 -41.24 6.67 6.63
N LEU A 935 -42.26 7.49 6.38
CA LEU A 935 -43.20 7.94 7.40
C LEU A 935 -43.96 6.78 8.05
N ARG A 936 -44.45 5.82 7.24
CA ARG A 936 -45.19 4.64 7.76
C ARG A 936 -44.29 3.66 8.49
N SER A 937 -42.99 3.67 8.17
CA SER A 937 -41.97 2.88 8.87
C SER A 937 -41.39 3.59 10.09
N GLY A 938 -41.89 4.78 10.45
CA GLY A 938 -41.47 5.53 11.63
C GLY A 938 -40.21 6.38 11.44
N TYR A 939 -39.76 6.59 10.20
CA TYR A 939 -38.64 7.45 9.84
C TYR A 939 -39.10 8.83 9.38
N GLU A 940 -38.22 9.83 9.50
CA GLU A 940 -38.48 11.16 8.99
C GLU A 940 -38.43 11.17 7.45
N PRO A 941 -39.44 11.73 6.75
CA PRO A 941 -39.42 11.95 5.30
C PRO A 941 -38.23 12.77 4.82
N LEU A 942 -37.70 12.46 3.62
CA LEU A 942 -36.58 13.19 3.00
C LEU A 942 -36.90 14.67 2.76
N MET A 943 -38.17 15.01 2.49
CA MET A 943 -38.62 16.41 2.37
C MET A 943 -38.45 17.23 3.65
N LEU A 944 -38.54 16.59 4.82
CA LEU A 944 -38.47 17.26 6.13
C LEU A 944 -37.04 17.35 6.68
N MET A 945 -36.14 16.52 6.17
CA MET A 945 -34.72 16.56 6.54
C MET A 945 -34.07 17.87 6.06
N ASN A 946 -33.17 18.43 6.89
CA ASN A 946 -32.41 19.64 6.59
C ASN A 946 -31.24 19.34 5.63
N LEU A 947 -31.58 18.94 4.40
CA LEU A 947 -30.64 18.61 3.32
C LEU A 947 -30.65 19.70 2.25
N THR A 948 -29.50 19.93 1.62
CA THR A 948 -29.44 20.74 0.39
C THR A 948 -30.20 20.04 -0.75
N PRO A 949 -30.64 20.78 -1.80
CA PRO A 949 -31.32 20.16 -2.93
C PRO A 949 -30.51 19.05 -3.62
N GLU A 950 -29.17 19.20 -3.70
CA GLU A 950 -28.27 18.20 -4.30
C GLU A 950 -28.14 16.95 -3.41
N GLU A 951 -27.97 17.14 -2.10
CA GLU A 951 -27.92 16.02 -1.16
C GLU A 951 -29.25 15.25 -1.11
N ARG A 952 -30.38 15.97 -1.13
CA ARG A 952 -31.71 15.34 -1.20
C ARG A 952 -31.85 14.48 -2.45
N GLN A 953 -31.39 14.98 -3.60
CA GLN A 953 -31.44 14.25 -4.86
C GLN A 953 -30.56 12.99 -4.81
N GLN A 954 -29.34 13.08 -4.26
CA GLN A 954 -28.45 11.93 -4.11
C GLN A 954 -29.01 10.88 -3.13
N SER A 955 -29.56 11.32 -1.99
CA SER A 955 -30.21 10.44 -1.02
C SER A 955 -31.45 9.77 -1.60
N ALA A 956 -32.26 10.50 -2.37
CA ALA A 956 -33.43 9.96 -3.07
C ALA A 956 -33.05 8.93 -4.13
N ASP A 957 -32.01 9.20 -4.94
CA ASP A 957 -31.52 8.26 -5.95
C ASP A 957 -30.91 7.00 -5.29
N ALA A 958 -30.18 7.13 -4.18
CA ALA A 958 -29.64 6.01 -3.42
C ALA A 958 -30.73 5.14 -2.77
N LEU A 959 -31.73 5.77 -2.15
CA LEU A 959 -32.85 5.08 -1.51
C LEU A 959 -33.71 4.33 -2.54
N ALA A 960 -34.01 4.97 -3.67
CA ALA A 960 -34.77 4.33 -4.74
C ALA A 960 -34.03 3.11 -5.30
N LYS A 961 -32.73 3.23 -5.55
CA LYS A 961 -31.89 2.11 -5.98
C LYS A 961 -31.87 0.96 -4.97
N PHE A 962 -31.80 1.28 -3.67
CA PHE A 962 -31.88 0.28 -2.61
C PHE A 962 -33.23 -0.47 -2.64
N LEU A 963 -34.34 0.27 -2.69
CA LEU A 963 -35.69 -0.29 -2.72
C LEU A 963 -35.93 -1.18 -3.93
N VAL A 964 -35.52 -0.76 -5.13
CA VAL A 964 -35.69 -1.54 -6.38
C VAL A 964 -34.82 -2.81 -6.37
N THR A 965 -33.64 -2.77 -5.75
CA THR A 965 -32.72 -3.92 -5.73
C THR A 965 -33.11 -4.99 -4.70
N LYS A 966 -33.68 -4.57 -3.57
CA LYS A 966 -33.89 -5.43 -2.39
C LYS A 966 -35.33 -5.87 -2.18
N VAL A 967 -36.30 -5.17 -2.76
CA VAL A 967 -37.73 -5.38 -2.50
C VAL A 967 -38.47 -5.57 -3.83
N ASP A 968 -39.30 -6.62 -3.87
CA ASP A 968 -40.19 -6.91 -4.99
C ASP A 968 -41.36 -5.91 -5.07
N ALA A 969 -42.00 -5.83 -6.25
CA ALA A 969 -43.05 -4.85 -6.51
C ALA A 969 -44.30 -5.03 -5.60
N GLU A 970 -44.65 -6.25 -5.22
CA GLU A 970 -45.78 -6.50 -4.32
C GLU A 970 -45.47 -6.03 -2.90
N THR A 971 -44.29 -6.38 -2.38
CA THR A 971 -43.84 -5.93 -1.06
C THR A 971 -43.68 -4.41 -0.99
N LEU A 972 -43.22 -3.75 -2.06
CA LEU A 972 -43.18 -2.27 -2.13
C LEU A 972 -44.57 -1.64 -1.98
N GLN A 973 -45.60 -2.25 -2.54
CA GLN A 973 -46.98 -1.78 -2.38
C GLN A 973 -47.49 -2.01 -0.95
N LEU A 974 -47.14 -3.14 -0.32
CA LEU A 974 -47.46 -3.42 1.08
C LEU A 974 -46.79 -2.43 2.04
N LEU A 975 -45.53 -2.06 1.77
CA LEU A 975 -44.79 -1.03 2.50
C LEU A 975 -45.44 0.35 2.34
N LYS A 976 -45.80 0.72 1.10
CA LYS A 976 -46.52 1.97 0.82
C LYS A 976 -47.87 2.00 1.53
N ASP A 977 -48.57 0.87 1.59
CA ASP A 977 -49.86 0.72 2.27
C ASP A 977 -49.73 0.62 3.80
N GLY A 978 -48.51 0.49 4.34
CA GLY A 978 -48.23 0.36 5.77
C GLY A 978 -48.72 -0.96 6.36
N ARG A 979 -48.90 -1.99 5.53
CA ARG A 979 -49.28 -3.35 5.95
C ARG A 979 -48.08 -4.17 6.42
N THR A 980 -46.88 -3.78 5.98
CA THR A 980 -45.58 -4.32 6.40
C THR A 980 -44.64 -3.15 6.70
N GLN A 981 -43.65 -3.37 7.55
CA GLN A 981 -42.63 -2.37 7.90
C GLN A 981 -41.22 -2.79 7.45
N LEU A 982 -40.32 -1.80 7.27
CA LEU A 982 -38.91 -2.07 6.94
C LEU A 982 -38.19 -2.89 8.03
N SER A 983 -38.61 -2.73 9.30
CA SER A 983 -38.14 -3.50 10.46
C SER A 983 -38.51 -4.98 10.38
N GLU A 984 -39.71 -5.30 9.90
CA GLU A 984 -40.20 -6.68 9.73
C GLU A 984 -39.47 -7.44 8.61
N LEU A 985 -38.95 -6.69 7.62
CA LEU A 985 -38.16 -7.24 6.52
C LEU A 985 -36.67 -7.38 6.86
N GLY A 986 -36.21 -6.88 8.02
CA GLY A 986 -34.83 -7.00 8.48
C GLY A 986 -33.79 -6.19 7.67
N ILE A 987 -34.24 -5.24 6.84
CA ILE A 987 -33.40 -4.49 5.89
C ILE A 987 -33.03 -3.07 6.37
N GLU A 988 -33.34 -2.71 7.61
CA GLU A 988 -33.11 -1.36 8.16
C GLU A 988 -31.63 -0.97 8.26
N GLN A 989 -30.76 -1.89 8.72
CA GLN A 989 -29.33 -1.60 8.81
C GLN A 989 -28.71 -1.40 7.42
N GLU A 990 -29.09 -2.24 6.45
CA GLU A 990 -28.60 -2.11 5.07
C GLU A 990 -29.10 -0.82 4.40
N MET A 991 -30.32 -0.37 4.71
CA MET A 991 -30.87 0.90 4.22
C MET A 991 -30.07 2.09 4.77
N LEU A 992 -29.75 2.09 6.07
CA LEU A 992 -28.98 3.16 6.71
C LEU A 992 -27.53 3.20 6.22
N GLU A 993 -26.95 2.06 5.86
CA GLU A 993 -25.62 1.99 5.23
C GLU A 993 -25.63 2.44 3.76
N ALA A 994 -26.75 2.30 3.05
CA ALA A 994 -26.87 2.67 1.64
C ALA A 994 -27.06 4.18 1.41
N LEU A 995 -27.45 4.95 2.43
CA LEU A 995 -27.66 6.40 2.30
C LEU A 995 -26.33 7.17 2.38
N PRO A 996 -25.99 8.03 1.40
CA PRO A 996 -24.70 8.70 1.30
C PRO A 996 -24.45 9.78 2.36
N VAL A 997 -25.49 10.21 3.08
CA VAL A 997 -25.41 11.24 4.12
C VAL A 997 -25.53 10.57 5.48
N ASN A 998 -24.58 10.87 6.39
CA ASN A 998 -24.67 10.54 7.81
C ASN A 998 -25.97 11.16 8.34
N ILE A 999 -27.07 10.40 8.36
CA ILE A 999 -28.23 10.76 9.16
C ILE A 999 -27.68 10.89 10.58
N PRO A 1000 -27.69 12.09 11.20
CA PRO A 1000 -27.15 12.23 12.53
C PRO A 1000 -27.86 11.21 13.44
N LYS A 1001 -27.08 10.37 14.12
CA LYS A 1001 -27.55 9.33 15.05
C LYS A 1001 -28.55 9.83 16.12
N ASN A 1002 -28.70 11.14 16.25
CA ASN A 1002 -29.67 11.81 17.12
C ASN A 1002 -31.11 11.85 16.57
N LEU A 1003 -31.39 11.29 15.38
CA LEU A 1003 -32.75 11.16 14.81
C LEU A 1003 -33.20 9.68 14.64
N MET A 1004 -32.71 8.79 15.49
CA MET A 1004 -33.35 7.48 15.72
C MET A 1004 -34.66 7.65 16.52
N PRO A 1005 -35.66 6.76 16.35
CA PRO A 1005 -37.09 7.09 16.43
C PRO A 1005 -37.50 7.65 17.78
N GLN A 1006 -38.08 8.85 17.77
CA GLN A 1006 -39.07 9.24 18.79
C GLN A 1006 -40.40 8.68 18.30
N PRO A 1007 -41.07 7.78 19.05
CA PRO A 1007 -42.38 7.28 18.66
C PRO A 1007 -43.34 8.46 18.57
N VAL A 1008 -43.74 8.82 17.36
CA VAL A 1008 -44.88 9.73 17.16
C VAL A 1008 -46.12 8.94 17.54
N VAL A 1009 -46.53 9.08 18.80
CA VAL A 1009 -47.83 8.60 19.28
C VAL A 1009 -48.89 9.45 18.59
N LEU A 1010 -49.45 8.96 17.49
CA LEU A 1010 -50.71 9.48 16.97
C LEU A 1010 -51.81 9.13 17.99
N PRO A 1011 -52.55 10.12 18.53
CA PRO A 1011 -53.71 9.82 19.37
C PRO A 1011 -54.76 9.08 18.53
N ARG A 1012 -55.24 7.97 19.07
CA ARG A 1012 -56.28 7.11 18.48
C ARG A 1012 -57.54 7.86 18.10
#